data_AF-A0A7Y5A6C7-F1
#
_entry.id   AF-A0A7Y5A6C7-F1
#
_cell.length_a   1.000
_cell.length_b   1.000
_cell.length_c   1.000
_cell.angle_alpha   90.00
_cell.angle_beta   90.00
_cell.angle_gamma   90.00
#
_symmetry.space_group_name_H-M   'P 1'
#
loop_
_entity.id
_entity.type
_entity.pdbx_description
1 polymer ?
#
loop_
_entity_poly.entity_id
_entity_poly.type
_entity_poly.pdbx_seq_one_letter_code
_entity_poly.pdbx_strand_id
1 'polypeptide(L)'
;MKALKILVVFFLSLVIIAGCNRGNDNVNPDDLKINSVSDLVVPADFDWKTTQTLAVSVELPATGELQPLIITDRNGTVRYFRGYPEDGSRTINTVITIPAYVFELKLTYNGTTGPNIAFVSNGELYYNFNNSTKSVKSDDEDCDLSGFETYSKGGWGTEANGNNPGSVRDQYFDQVYPGDFVIGDPDHYTVTFESSTKVQHYLPGGGNSKLLTQDWLNPVKSNKLGNMADQIIAARLNRDFSEAGFLGTNENFKLGDLVFADGPFVNISVDEFLAMAEIALGGGGMNGFTMDEYKSAAENINLSFENNEEDDDDKSVGDDEEEDILTCPADSNSDEPFIVLSAECSDPDVIFTLTNTGDGDMSVAKTYTLFKNDIQTSTGNYQLDVNETLDITSSGLNTDEFKLVVVKPDGTSMEQTITGCGDEEDDDDNTSEQLAGTLAYEDLWPGKGDYDFNDLIIDYDFVINKNSQEVVQNMTVTFVVKAFGASYHNGFGFTLPTVSPNDIVSVSGTDVVNNTVFTIAGNGLEASQSKATVIVFDDARRVMPQTTSGIGVNTQLAYAYTNPVTVVVNIVFANNAITYSELNIGTFNPFIIVNTMINEAPGVRGLEVHLPNYEPSDLFDDSYIGQLDDNSSIADGRYFVTAQNHPWAINIANGFDWVIEFQDITGAYNWFAEWAQSGGINYPDWYLDYNGYRNDNLIYPTQIVP
;
A
#
# COMPACT_ATOMS: atom_id res chain seq x y z
N MET A 1 46.71 -69.59 -18.58
CA MET A 1 45.41 -69.96 -19.15
C MET A 1 44.34 -69.11 -18.48
N LYS A 2 43.54 -68.43 -19.31
CA LYS A 2 42.39 -67.58 -19.00
C LYS A 2 42.65 -66.32 -18.18
N ALA A 3 42.34 -65.22 -18.84
CA ALA A 3 42.59 -63.84 -18.47
C ALA A 3 41.42 -63.27 -17.65
N LEU A 4 41.79 -62.40 -16.72
CA LEU A 4 40.92 -61.43 -16.05
C LEU A 4 41.36 -60.06 -16.55
N LYS A 5 40.43 -59.20 -16.99
CA LYS A 5 40.62 -57.74 -17.03
C LYS A 5 39.28 -57.00 -17.10
N ILE A 6 39.26 -55.92 -16.33
CA ILE A 6 38.21 -54.98 -15.96
C ILE A 6 37.62 -54.24 -17.19
N LEU A 7 36.32 -53.92 -17.17
CA LEU A 7 35.77 -52.81 -17.95
C LEU A 7 34.56 -52.14 -17.27
N VAL A 8 34.63 -50.81 -17.22
CA VAL A 8 33.63 -49.80 -16.87
C VAL A 8 32.51 -49.77 -17.92
N VAL A 9 31.25 -49.56 -17.52
CA VAL A 9 30.12 -49.34 -18.46
C VAL A 9 29.41 -48.02 -18.13
N PHE A 10 29.40 -47.13 -19.12
CA PHE A 10 28.66 -45.89 -19.23
C PHE A 10 27.16 -46.16 -19.41
N PHE A 11 26.30 -45.42 -18.70
CA PHE A 11 24.85 -45.36 -18.97
C PHE A 11 24.58 -44.31 -20.06
N LEU A 12 24.00 -44.73 -21.18
CA LEU A 12 23.51 -43.88 -22.26
C LEU A 12 21.97 -43.90 -22.20
N SER A 13 21.36 -42.75 -21.94
CA SER A 13 19.91 -42.54 -21.92
C SER A 13 19.35 -42.52 -23.35
N LEU A 14 18.39 -43.41 -23.62
CA LEU A 14 17.55 -43.37 -24.82
C LEU A 14 16.32 -42.50 -24.54
N VAL A 15 16.21 -41.37 -25.25
CA VAL A 15 14.99 -40.56 -25.31
C VAL A 15 14.08 -41.17 -26.38
N ILE A 16 12.88 -41.61 -25.98
CA ILE A 16 11.79 -41.98 -26.89
C ILE A 16 10.93 -40.74 -27.09
N ILE A 17 10.93 -40.20 -28.31
CA ILE A 17 10.04 -39.11 -28.73
C ILE A 17 8.65 -39.71 -28.96
N ALA A 18 7.71 -39.43 -28.06
CA ALA A 18 6.28 -39.55 -28.34
C ALA A 18 5.81 -38.25 -29.00
N GLY A 19 5.39 -38.34 -30.26
CA GLY A 19 4.81 -37.21 -30.98
C GLY A 19 3.41 -36.89 -30.45
N CYS A 20 3.22 -35.68 -29.94
CA CYS A 20 1.90 -35.09 -29.77
C CYS A 20 1.51 -34.39 -31.07
N ASN A 21 0.38 -34.80 -31.65
CA ASN A 21 -0.40 -33.96 -32.56
C ASN A 21 -0.77 -32.68 -31.80
N ARG A 22 -0.23 -31.53 -32.22
CA ARG A 22 -0.83 -30.24 -31.87
C ARG A 22 -2.19 -30.17 -32.56
N GLY A 23 -3.24 -30.50 -31.81
CA GLY A 23 -4.55 -29.92 -32.06
C GLY A 23 -4.39 -28.41 -31.96
N ASN A 24 -4.82 -27.71 -33.00
CA ASN A 24 -4.79 -26.27 -33.08
C ASN A 24 -6.00 -25.75 -32.29
N ASP A 25 -5.94 -25.86 -30.96
CA ASP A 25 -6.92 -25.23 -30.09
C ASP A 25 -6.43 -23.78 -29.90
N ASN A 26 -7.08 -22.87 -30.62
CA ASN A 26 -6.97 -21.44 -30.35
C ASN A 26 -7.56 -21.23 -28.94
N VAL A 27 -6.72 -21.27 -27.91
CA VAL A 27 -7.13 -20.85 -26.57
C VAL A 27 -7.41 -19.35 -26.67
N ASN A 28 -8.67 -18.97 -26.46
CA ASN A 28 -9.07 -17.58 -26.36
C ASN A 28 -8.34 -16.97 -25.14
N PRO A 29 -7.77 -15.76 -25.17
CA PRO A 29 -7.29 -15.11 -23.93
C PRO A 29 -8.35 -15.03 -22.82
N ASP A 30 -9.65 -15.09 -23.15
CA ASP A 30 -10.73 -15.23 -22.15
C ASP A 30 -10.78 -16.62 -21.48
N ASP A 31 -10.17 -17.67 -22.06
CA ASP A 31 -10.11 -19.03 -21.48
C ASP A 31 -9.06 -19.15 -20.35
N LEU A 32 -8.31 -18.09 -20.05
CA LEU A 32 -7.36 -18.03 -18.92
C LEU A 32 -7.93 -17.34 -17.68
N LYS A 33 -9.16 -16.80 -17.75
CA LYS A 33 -9.81 -16.20 -16.57
C LYS A 33 -10.20 -17.33 -15.61
N ILE A 34 -9.58 -17.35 -14.43
CA ILE A 34 -10.00 -18.21 -13.33
C ILE A 34 -11.33 -17.66 -12.82
N ASN A 35 -12.38 -18.46 -12.99
CA ASN A 35 -13.76 -18.10 -12.64
C ASN A 35 -14.26 -18.82 -11.40
N SER A 36 -13.38 -19.56 -10.71
CA SER A 36 -13.71 -20.11 -9.40
C SER A 36 -12.51 -20.16 -8.47
N VAL A 37 -12.74 -19.92 -7.18
CA VAL A 37 -11.77 -20.17 -6.11
C VAL A 37 -11.25 -21.60 -6.15
N SER A 38 -12.11 -22.55 -6.52
CA SER A 38 -11.73 -23.97 -6.60
C SER A 38 -10.62 -24.27 -7.61
N ASP A 39 -10.40 -23.38 -8.58
CA ASP A 39 -9.35 -23.53 -9.61
C ASP A 39 -8.04 -22.81 -9.23
N LEU A 40 -8.01 -22.08 -8.11
CA LEU A 40 -6.81 -21.33 -7.68
C LEU A 40 -5.69 -22.27 -7.22
N VAL A 41 -4.46 -21.94 -7.61
CA VAL A 41 -3.24 -22.55 -7.09
C VAL A 41 -2.57 -21.59 -6.12
N VAL A 42 -2.87 -21.76 -4.83
CA VAL A 42 -2.47 -20.80 -3.80
C VAL A 42 -1.21 -21.28 -3.07
N PRO A 43 -0.22 -20.41 -2.79
CA PRO A 43 0.95 -20.76 -1.99
C PRO A 43 0.58 -21.34 -0.62
N ALA A 44 1.43 -22.22 -0.07
CA ALA A 44 1.13 -22.92 1.18
C ALA A 44 1.15 -22.01 2.42
N ASP A 45 1.91 -20.91 2.33
CA ASP A 45 2.13 -19.88 3.33
C ASP A 45 1.28 -18.63 3.11
N PHE A 46 0.36 -18.66 2.14
CA PHE A 46 -0.51 -17.52 1.87
C PHE A 46 -1.44 -17.23 3.04
N ASP A 47 -1.43 -15.98 3.51
CA ASP A 47 -2.30 -15.49 4.56
C ASP A 47 -3.51 -14.80 3.92
N TRP A 48 -4.70 -15.33 4.16
CA TRP A 48 -5.95 -14.86 3.55
C TRP A 48 -6.48 -13.60 4.25
N LYS A 49 -5.61 -12.60 4.34
CA LYS A 49 -5.93 -11.28 4.85
C LYS A 49 -5.28 -10.19 3.99
N THR A 50 -5.89 -9.02 3.95
CA THR A 50 -5.33 -7.84 3.24
C THR A 50 -4.68 -6.84 4.21
N THR A 51 -4.29 -7.30 5.39
CA THR A 51 -3.48 -6.58 6.38
C THR A 51 -2.09 -7.18 6.51
N GLN A 52 -1.13 -6.38 6.95
CA GLN A 52 0.19 -6.83 7.38
C GLN A 52 0.49 -6.30 8.78
N THR A 53 1.23 -7.10 9.55
CA THR A 53 1.67 -6.75 10.89
C THR A 53 3.15 -6.39 10.83
N LEU A 54 3.51 -5.21 11.35
CA LEU A 54 4.86 -4.66 11.29
C LEU A 54 5.52 -4.64 12.66
N ALA A 55 6.76 -5.09 12.73
CA ALA A 55 7.65 -4.77 13.85
C ALA A 55 8.23 -3.37 13.64
N VAL A 56 7.94 -2.46 14.56
CA VAL A 56 8.34 -1.05 14.49
C VAL A 56 9.46 -0.79 15.49
N SER A 57 10.56 -0.21 15.01
CA SER A 57 11.69 0.25 15.83
C SER A 57 12.06 1.68 15.45
N VAL A 58 11.73 2.64 16.32
CA VAL A 58 11.99 4.06 16.07
C VAL A 58 12.88 4.67 17.16
N GLU A 59 14.03 5.21 16.76
CA GLU A 59 14.88 6.00 17.65
C GLU A 59 14.43 7.46 17.66
N LEU A 60 13.91 7.90 18.81
CA LEU A 60 13.47 9.27 19.05
C LEU A 60 14.68 10.22 19.20
N PRO A 61 14.48 11.55 19.02
CA PRO A 61 15.55 12.54 19.22
C PRO A 61 16.23 12.36 20.58
N ALA A 62 17.54 12.55 20.71
CA ALA A 62 18.27 12.27 21.95
C ALA A 62 18.01 13.23 23.13
N THR A 63 17.37 14.38 22.87
CA THR A 63 17.12 15.44 23.87
C THR A 63 15.68 15.94 23.80
N GLY A 64 15.24 16.75 24.78
CA GLY A 64 13.84 17.24 24.88
C GLY A 64 12.98 16.38 25.81
N GLU A 65 11.75 16.82 26.08
CA GLU A 65 10.78 16.00 26.82
C GLU A 65 10.32 14.82 25.93
N LEU A 66 9.99 13.70 26.57
CA LEU A 66 9.38 12.58 25.85
C LEU A 66 7.96 12.96 25.45
N GLN A 67 7.63 12.75 24.19
CA GLN A 67 6.34 13.02 23.58
C GLN A 67 5.89 11.76 22.83
N PRO A 68 4.60 11.60 22.50
CA PRO A 68 4.15 10.45 21.74
C PRO A 68 4.65 10.56 20.29
N LEU A 69 5.06 9.43 19.73
CA LEU A 69 5.24 9.27 18.28
C LEU A 69 3.89 9.02 17.64
N ILE A 70 3.62 9.68 16.52
CA ILE A 70 2.46 9.40 15.68
C ILE A 70 2.96 8.76 14.37
N ILE A 71 2.35 7.64 13.96
CA ILE A 71 2.60 7.00 12.67
C ILE A 71 1.30 7.01 11.87
N THR A 72 1.35 7.55 10.66
CA THR A 72 0.22 7.61 9.73
C THR A 72 0.58 7.00 8.38
N ASP A 73 -0.42 6.87 7.51
CA ASP A 73 -0.16 6.78 6.07
C ASP A 73 0.62 8.01 5.58
N ARG A 74 1.18 7.92 4.38
CA ARG A 74 1.98 9.00 3.76
C ARG A 74 1.28 10.36 3.80
N ASN A 75 -0.04 10.38 3.65
CA ASN A 75 -0.83 11.61 3.56
C ASN A 75 -1.26 12.18 4.92
N GLY A 76 -1.00 11.49 6.04
CA GLY A 76 -1.45 11.95 7.37
C GLY A 76 -2.93 11.69 7.66
N THR A 77 -3.64 11.02 6.75
CA THR A 77 -5.10 10.87 6.81
C THR A 77 -5.56 9.68 7.65
N VAL A 78 -4.73 8.64 7.77
CA VAL A 78 -5.03 7.44 8.57
C VAL A 78 -3.91 7.24 9.58
N ARG A 79 -4.26 7.22 10.87
CA ARG A 79 -3.33 6.95 11.96
C ARG A 79 -3.28 5.45 12.27
N TYR A 80 -2.07 4.91 12.36
CA TYR A 80 -1.82 3.51 12.71
C TYR A 80 -1.18 3.32 14.09
N PHE A 81 -0.58 4.38 14.63
CA PHE A 81 0.02 4.36 15.95
C PHE A 81 0.10 5.75 16.58
N ARG A 82 -0.15 5.81 17.89
CA ARG A 82 0.21 6.89 18.81
C ARG A 82 0.72 6.29 20.12
N GLY A 83 1.98 6.52 20.46
CA GLY A 83 2.51 5.96 21.70
C GLY A 83 3.88 6.43 22.13
N TYR A 84 4.27 5.99 23.33
CA TYR A 84 5.52 6.28 24.00
C TYR A 84 6.44 5.04 24.02
N PRO A 85 7.74 5.22 24.33
CA PRO A 85 8.62 4.10 24.66
C PRO A 85 8.13 3.34 25.90
N GLU A 86 7.87 2.03 25.77
CA GLU A 86 7.34 1.16 26.85
C GLU A 86 8.25 1.13 28.09
N ASP A 87 9.56 1.28 27.91
CA ASP A 87 10.59 1.12 28.95
C ASP A 87 11.20 2.46 29.43
N GLY A 88 10.65 3.59 28.96
CA GLY A 88 11.20 4.92 29.23
C GLY A 88 12.56 5.18 28.55
N SER A 89 12.97 4.33 27.60
CA SER A 89 14.08 4.62 26.70
C SER A 89 13.71 5.74 25.71
N ARG A 90 14.58 5.99 24.72
CA ARG A 90 14.26 6.83 23.56
C ARG A 90 14.09 5.98 22.31
N THR A 91 13.69 4.73 22.49
CA THR A 91 13.42 3.81 21.39
C THR A 91 12.03 3.24 21.56
N ILE A 92 11.17 3.47 20.58
CA ILE A 92 9.86 2.83 20.52
C ILE A 92 10.05 1.49 19.82
N ASN A 93 9.73 0.42 20.54
CA ASN A 93 9.59 -0.92 19.99
C ASN A 93 8.14 -1.32 20.16
N THR A 94 7.44 -1.56 19.05
CA THR A 94 6.02 -1.91 19.08
C THR A 94 5.65 -2.76 17.87
N VAL A 95 4.40 -3.24 17.85
CA VAL A 95 3.81 -3.95 16.74
C VAL A 95 2.56 -3.22 16.29
N ILE A 96 2.46 -2.91 15.00
CA ILE A 96 1.30 -2.25 14.40
C ILE A 96 0.71 -3.12 13.29
N THR A 97 -0.57 -2.96 12.97
CA THR A 97 -1.21 -3.66 11.86
C THR A 97 -1.79 -2.63 10.90
N ILE A 98 -1.43 -2.74 9.62
CA ILE A 98 -1.78 -1.80 8.56
C ILE A 98 -2.32 -2.55 7.34
N PRO A 99 -3.01 -1.89 6.40
CA PRO A 99 -3.35 -2.51 5.12
C PRO A 99 -2.10 -2.96 4.35
N ALA A 100 -2.17 -4.10 3.67
CA ALA A 100 -1.04 -4.70 2.97
C ALA A 100 -0.52 -3.85 1.79
N TYR A 101 -1.38 -3.00 1.21
CA TYR A 101 -0.98 -2.08 0.13
C TYR A 101 -0.21 -0.84 0.64
N VAL A 102 -0.11 -0.62 1.95
CA VAL A 102 0.63 0.51 2.53
C VAL A 102 2.09 0.11 2.72
N PHE A 103 3.00 0.80 2.01
CA PHE A 103 4.44 0.54 2.06
C PHE A 103 5.27 1.77 2.47
N GLU A 104 4.63 2.94 2.58
CA GLU A 104 5.23 4.21 3.03
C GLU A 104 4.43 4.75 4.22
N LEU A 105 5.13 5.13 5.28
CA LEU A 105 4.54 5.67 6.51
C LEU A 105 5.20 7.01 6.86
N LYS A 106 4.38 7.96 7.31
CA LYS A 106 4.85 9.25 7.86
C LYS A 106 5.00 9.12 9.38
N LEU A 107 6.12 9.59 9.89
CA LEU A 107 6.44 9.60 11.32
C LEU A 107 6.45 11.03 11.84
N THR A 108 5.50 11.36 12.70
CA THR A 108 5.41 12.68 13.29
C THR A 108 5.89 12.64 14.73
N TYR A 109 6.92 13.42 15.04
CA TYR A 109 7.39 13.65 16.41
C TYR A 109 7.58 15.15 16.63
N ASN A 110 6.96 15.69 17.68
CA ASN A 110 6.86 17.13 17.90
C ASN A 110 8.23 17.82 17.88
N GLY A 111 8.38 18.85 17.04
CA GLY A 111 9.60 19.64 16.97
C GLY A 111 10.72 19.04 16.13
N THR A 112 10.47 17.97 15.37
CA THR A 112 11.46 17.37 14.45
C THR A 112 11.30 17.92 13.04
N THR A 113 12.42 18.01 12.31
CA THR A 113 12.45 18.39 10.90
C THR A 113 12.60 17.17 10.00
N GLY A 114 11.95 17.20 8.83
CA GLY A 114 12.08 16.17 7.79
C GLY A 114 11.01 16.30 6.71
N PRO A 115 10.84 15.29 5.84
CA PRO A 115 9.51 14.82 5.48
C PRO A 115 9.10 13.61 6.35
N ASN A 116 10.04 13.10 7.16
CA ASN A 116 9.91 11.98 8.11
C ASN A 116 9.18 10.76 7.57
N ILE A 117 9.57 10.29 6.38
CA ILE A 117 9.00 9.10 5.74
C ILE A 117 9.89 7.88 5.99
N ALA A 118 9.27 6.75 6.33
CA ALA A 118 9.91 5.45 6.37
C ALA A 118 9.20 4.45 5.46
N PHE A 119 9.97 3.52 4.90
CA PHE A 119 9.48 2.48 4.00
C PHE A 119 9.39 1.15 4.75
N VAL A 120 8.31 0.43 4.52
CA VAL A 120 8.11 -0.92 5.04
C VAL A 120 8.98 -1.90 4.24
N SER A 121 9.75 -2.72 4.93
CA SER A 121 10.54 -3.77 4.28
C SER A 121 10.52 -5.05 5.13
N ASN A 122 10.16 -6.18 4.52
CA ASN A 122 10.13 -7.49 5.17
C ASN A 122 9.31 -7.54 6.48
N GLY A 123 8.21 -6.79 6.57
CA GLY A 123 7.40 -6.72 7.80
C GLY A 123 8.04 -5.91 8.93
N GLU A 124 9.05 -5.10 8.62
CA GLU A 124 9.74 -4.24 9.58
C GLU A 124 9.67 -2.77 9.13
N LEU A 125 9.64 -1.87 10.12
CA LEU A 125 9.77 -0.42 9.95
C LEU A 125 10.85 0.09 10.89
N TYR A 126 11.92 0.65 10.34
CA TYR A 126 13.00 1.27 11.10
C TYR A 126 13.13 2.75 10.76
N TYR A 127 13.23 3.60 11.78
CA TYR A 127 13.50 5.02 11.61
C TYR A 127 14.35 5.59 12.74
N ASN A 128 15.20 6.58 12.43
CA ASN A 128 16.06 7.23 13.42
C ASN A 128 16.07 8.74 13.22
N PHE A 129 15.38 9.46 14.12
CA PHE A 129 15.29 10.93 14.09
C PHE A 129 16.64 11.62 14.33
N ASN A 130 17.68 10.90 14.77
CA ASN A 130 19.02 11.47 14.96
C ASN A 130 19.89 11.39 13.69
N ASN A 131 19.43 10.68 12.65
CA ASN A 131 20.16 10.46 11.40
C ASN A 131 19.61 11.24 10.19
N SER A 132 18.53 12.02 10.34
CA SER A 132 18.04 12.92 9.28
C SER A 132 18.99 14.12 9.15
N THR A 133 20.09 13.94 8.41
CA THR A 133 21.03 15.01 8.08
C THR A 133 20.49 15.89 6.96
N LYS A 134 20.47 17.20 7.24
CA LYS A 134 20.41 18.37 6.33
C LYS A 134 20.90 18.08 4.91
N SER A 135 20.11 18.49 3.92
CA SER A 135 20.56 18.53 2.53
C SER A 135 21.74 19.51 2.38
N VAL A 136 22.63 19.17 1.45
CA VAL A 136 23.87 19.89 1.19
C VAL A 136 23.58 21.02 0.19
N LYS A 137 24.06 22.23 0.49
CA LYS A 137 24.07 23.38 -0.42
C LYS A 137 24.91 23.12 -1.67
N SER A 138 24.43 23.52 -2.85
CA SER A 138 25.25 23.89 -4.01
C SER A 138 25.05 25.37 -4.33
N ASP A 139 26.13 26.04 -4.73
CA ASP A 139 26.23 27.48 -4.96
C ASP A 139 25.82 27.86 -6.40
N ASP A 140 24.85 28.77 -6.52
CA ASP A 140 24.67 29.94 -7.43
C ASP A 140 25.22 29.89 -8.87
N GLU A 141 24.34 29.79 -9.89
CA GLU A 141 24.28 30.67 -11.07
C GLU A 141 22.93 30.61 -11.84
N ASP A 142 22.52 31.76 -12.42
CA ASP A 142 21.32 31.99 -13.24
C ASP A 142 21.05 30.89 -14.28
N CYS A 143 19.78 30.53 -14.53
CA CYS A 143 19.41 29.40 -15.39
C CYS A 143 19.72 29.68 -16.87
N ASP A 144 20.95 29.37 -17.26
CA ASP A 144 21.38 29.36 -18.65
C ASP A 144 21.02 28.03 -19.30
N LEU A 145 20.01 28.02 -20.18
CA LEU A 145 19.66 26.86 -21.02
C LEU A 145 20.38 26.88 -22.38
N SER A 146 21.23 27.87 -22.65
CA SER A 146 21.94 27.97 -23.91
C SER A 146 22.98 26.84 -24.05
N GLY A 147 23.28 26.47 -25.28
CA GLY A 147 24.29 25.44 -25.57
C GLY A 147 23.83 24.00 -25.38
N PHE A 148 22.62 23.71 -24.88
CA PHE A 148 22.02 22.37 -25.00
C PHE A 148 21.58 22.09 -26.44
N GLU A 149 21.66 20.83 -26.84
CA GLU A 149 21.22 20.34 -28.15
C GLU A 149 20.57 18.96 -27.98
N THR A 150 19.35 18.79 -28.51
CA THR A 150 18.65 17.51 -28.51
C THR A 150 18.07 17.19 -29.89
N TYR A 151 17.85 15.90 -30.14
CA TYR A 151 17.28 15.42 -31.39
C TYR A 151 16.06 14.53 -31.13
N SER A 152 15.05 14.66 -31.99
CA SER A 152 13.90 13.75 -31.97
C SER A 152 14.30 12.29 -32.22
N LYS A 153 13.41 11.36 -31.83
CA LYS A 153 13.47 9.94 -32.25
C LYS A 153 13.63 9.75 -33.76
N GLY A 154 13.14 10.70 -34.56
CA GLY A 154 13.32 10.72 -36.01
C GLY A 154 14.76 11.02 -36.40
N GLY A 155 15.34 12.06 -35.80
CA GLY A 155 16.74 12.46 -35.99
C GLY A 155 17.71 11.32 -35.69
N TRP A 156 17.63 10.73 -34.49
CA TRP A 156 18.44 9.58 -34.08
C TRP A 156 18.29 8.35 -34.98
N GLY A 157 17.20 8.26 -35.76
CA GLY A 157 16.92 7.19 -36.71
C GLY A 157 17.45 7.42 -38.13
N THR A 158 18.09 8.57 -38.41
CA THR A 158 18.57 8.91 -39.77
C THR A 158 19.84 8.16 -40.17
N GLU A 159 20.03 7.98 -41.48
CA GLU A 159 21.32 7.57 -42.04
C GLU A 159 22.34 8.71 -41.89
N ALA A 160 23.60 8.38 -41.54
CA ALA A 160 24.66 9.38 -41.45
C ALA A 160 24.85 10.13 -42.78
N ASN A 161 24.61 11.43 -42.77
CA ASN A 161 24.77 12.30 -43.93
C ASN A 161 25.11 13.73 -43.48
N GLY A 162 26.30 14.21 -43.87
CA GLY A 162 26.78 15.53 -43.43
C GLY A 162 26.89 15.59 -41.90
N ASN A 163 26.35 16.65 -41.29
CA ASN A 163 26.37 16.87 -39.85
C ASN A 163 25.02 16.54 -39.19
N ASN A 164 24.24 15.62 -39.77
CA ASN A 164 22.95 15.25 -39.19
C ASN A 164 23.11 14.37 -37.92
N PRO A 165 22.05 14.17 -37.13
CA PRO A 165 22.11 13.37 -35.90
C PRO A 165 22.59 11.93 -36.13
N GLY A 166 22.28 11.33 -37.29
CA GLY A 166 22.79 10.02 -37.68
C GLY A 166 24.32 9.96 -37.77
N SER A 167 24.97 11.04 -38.24
CA SER A 167 26.43 11.15 -38.26
C SER A 167 27.03 11.28 -36.85
N VAL A 168 26.39 12.06 -35.96
CA VAL A 168 26.82 12.19 -34.55
C VAL A 168 26.73 10.85 -33.84
N ARG A 169 25.58 10.17 -33.96
CA ARG A 169 25.36 8.81 -33.46
C ARG A 169 26.46 7.87 -33.91
N ASP A 170 26.67 7.72 -35.22
CA ASP A 170 27.62 6.73 -35.76
C ASP A 170 29.08 7.04 -35.43
N GLN A 171 29.44 8.31 -35.27
CA GLN A 171 30.81 8.71 -34.96
C GLN A 171 31.19 8.46 -33.49
N TYR A 172 30.25 8.69 -32.56
CA TYR A 172 30.56 8.72 -31.13
C TYR A 172 29.92 7.58 -30.32
N PHE A 173 29.09 6.72 -30.92
CA PHE A 173 28.39 5.65 -30.21
C PHE A 173 29.29 4.80 -29.32
N ASP A 174 30.41 4.27 -29.83
CA ASP A 174 31.30 3.40 -29.06
C ASP A 174 32.05 4.14 -27.93
N GLN A 175 32.08 5.48 -27.98
CA GLN A 175 32.67 6.32 -26.92
C GLN A 175 31.66 6.56 -25.80
N VAL A 176 30.39 6.78 -26.16
CA VAL A 176 29.28 6.92 -25.19
C VAL A 176 28.95 5.57 -24.56
N TYR A 177 28.94 4.50 -25.37
CA TYR A 177 28.62 3.14 -24.97
C TYR A 177 29.81 2.22 -25.29
N PRO A 178 30.77 2.05 -24.36
CA PRO A 178 31.86 1.10 -24.52
C PRO A 178 31.41 -0.37 -24.45
N GLY A 179 30.13 -0.62 -24.16
CA GLY A 179 29.43 -1.91 -24.24
C GLY A 179 28.09 -1.75 -24.95
N ASP A 180 27.16 -2.68 -24.74
CA ASP A 180 25.84 -2.58 -25.35
C ASP A 180 25.02 -1.42 -24.74
N PHE A 181 24.23 -0.74 -25.57
CA PHE A 181 23.26 0.26 -25.11
C PHE A 181 21.98 -0.46 -24.67
N VAL A 182 21.73 -0.50 -23.37
CA VAL A 182 20.59 -1.20 -22.75
C VAL A 182 19.63 -0.18 -22.16
N ILE A 183 18.34 -0.29 -22.49
CA ILE A 183 17.25 0.53 -21.96
C ILE A 183 16.16 -0.38 -21.39
N GLY A 184 15.58 -0.01 -20.26
CA GLY A 184 14.46 -0.74 -19.63
C GLY A 184 14.82 -1.21 -18.23
N ASP A 185 14.06 -2.17 -17.71
CA ASP A 185 14.24 -2.68 -16.35
C ASP A 185 15.05 -3.98 -16.37
N PRO A 186 16.29 -4.01 -15.82
CA PRO A 186 17.09 -5.23 -15.74
C PRO A 186 16.43 -6.36 -14.93
N ASP A 187 15.51 -6.03 -14.02
CA ASP A 187 14.78 -7.03 -13.22
C ASP A 187 13.54 -7.58 -13.95
N HIS A 188 13.17 -6.97 -15.09
CA HIS A 188 12.04 -7.39 -15.91
C HIS A 188 12.44 -7.57 -17.39
N TYR A 189 12.25 -6.54 -18.22
CA TYR A 189 12.53 -6.59 -19.65
C TYR A 189 13.32 -5.38 -20.14
N THR A 190 14.25 -5.65 -21.05
CA THR A 190 15.17 -4.66 -21.61
C THR A 190 15.16 -4.64 -23.13
N VAL A 191 15.62 -3.52 -23.70
CA VAL A 191 15.99 -3.37 -25.11
C VAL A 191 17.48 -3.14 -25.19
N THR A 192 18.19 -3.99 -25.92
CA THR A 192 19.64 -3.94 -26.08
C THR A 192 20.01 -3.62 -27.52
N PHE A 193 20.90 -2.64 -27.73
CA PHE A 193 21.51 -2.31 -29.01
C PHE A 193 23.03 -2.50 -28.95
N GLU A 194 23.54 -3.40 -29.78
CA GLU A 194 24.98 -3.72 -29.83
C GLU A 194 25.79 -2.70 -30.67
N SER A 195 25.13 -1.82 -31.42
CA SER A 195 25.82 -0.77 -32.20
C SER A 195 24.90 0.36 -32.66
N SER A 196 25.50 1.48 -33.08
CA SER A 196 24.81 2.65 -33.65
C SER A 196 23.88 2.29 -34.82
N THR A 197 24.30 1.37 -35.69
CA THR A 197 23.52 0.91 -36.83
C THR A 197 22.24 0.18 -36.38
N LYS A 198 22.25 -0.46 -35.20
CA LYS A 198 21.08 -1.15 -34.66
C LYS A 198 20.05 -0.15 -34.16
N VAL A 199 20.50 0.91 -33.50
CA VAL A 199 19.66 2.06 -33.14
C VAL A 199 19.04 2.69 -34.40
N GLN A 200 19.83 2.93 -35.45
CA GLN A 200 19.35 3.45 -36.74
C GLN A 200 18.22 2.60 -37.36
N HIS A 201 18.40 1.27 -37.35
CA HIS A 201 17.45 0.34 -37.95
C HIS A 201 16.16 0.23 -37.13
N TYR A 202 16.19 0.64 -35.87
CA TYR A 202 15.03 0.68 -34.99
C TYR A 202 14.30 2.03 -35.06
N LEU A 203 14.97 3.14 -34.72
CA LEU A 203 14.31 4.43 -34.52
C LEU A 203 13.86 5.11 -35.84
N PRO A 204 12.68 5.77 -35.85
CA PRO A 204 11.55 5.51 -34.96
C PRO A 204 10.92 4.14 -35.27
N GLY A 205 10.58 3.35 -34.25
CA GLY A 205 10.03 2.00 -34.38
C GLY A 205 8.53 1.97 -34.69
N GLY A 206 7.79 2.97 -34.20
CA GLY A 206 6.36 3.18 -34.43
C GLY A 206 5.43 2.23 -33.66
N GLY A 207 4.12 2.48 -33.78
CA GLY A 207 3.06 1.77 -33.05
C GLY A 207 2.52 2.55 -31.85
N ASN A 208 1.43 2.08 -31.25
CA ASN A 208 0.87 2.69 -30.04
C ASN A 208 1.78 2.41 -28.83
N SER A 209 1.78 3.31 -27.84
CA SER A 209 2.48 3.13 -26.56
C SER A 209 2.05 1.84 -25.87
N LYS A 210 3.02 1.08 -25.36
CA LYS A 210 2.85 -0.17 -24.60
C LYS A 210 4.13 -0.47 -23.83
N LEU A 211 4.01 -1.32 -22.81
CA LEU A 211 5.15 -1.84 -22.06
C LEU A 211 5.85 -2.96 -22.82
N LEU A 212 7.10 -3.25 -22.43
CA LEU A 212 7.81 -4.43 -22.89
C LEU A 212 7.20 -5.69 -22.28
N THR A 213 7.19 -6.76 -23.05
CA THR A 213 6.68 -8.08 -22.62
C THR A 213 7.74 -9.18 -22.75
N GLN A 214 8.95 -8.80 -23.17
CA GLN A 214 10.10 -9.67 -23.37
C GLN A 214 11.35 -8.81 -23.58
N ASP A 215 12.53 -9.38 -23.36
CA ASP A 215 13.79 -8.77 -23.78
C ASP A 215 13.89 -8.68 -25.30
N TRP A 216 14.48 -7.58 -25.78
CA TRP A 216 14.72 -7.33 -27.19
C TRP A 216 16.21 -7.09 -27.46
N LEU A 217 16.84 -8.01 -28.18
CA LEU A 217 18.17 -7.79 -28.73
C LEU A 217 18.07 -7.25 -30.16
N ASN A 218 18.57 -6.03 -30.38
CA ASN A 218 18.64 -5.34 -31.67
C ASN A 218 17.30 -5.32 -32.42
N PRO A 219 16.22 -4.77 -31.84
CA PRO A 219 14.94 -4.66 -32.55
C PRO A 219 15.06 -3.80 -33.81
N VAL A 220 14.10 -3.94 -34.73
CA VAL A 220 13.98 -3.16 -35.97
C VAL A 220 12.58 -2.57 -36.09
N LYS A 221 12.37 -1.63 -37.02
CA LYS A 221 11.08 -0.94 -37.25
C LYS A 221 9.84 -1.84 -37.33
N SER A 222 9.97 -3.06 -37.86
CA SER A 222 8.83 -3.98 -37.96
C SER A 222 8.38 -4.56 -36.62
N ASN A 223 9.21 -4.48 -35.56
CA ASN A 223 8.87 -5.02 -34.23
C ASN A 223 7.85 -4.15 -33.48
N LYS A 224 7.82 -2.84 -33.74
CA LYS A 224 6.86 -1.89 -33.15
C LYS A 224 6.75 -2.02 -31.63
N LEU A 225 7.81 -1.69 -30.90
CA LEU A 225 7.80 -1.76 -29.44
C LEU A 225 6.90 -0.68 -28.82
N GLY A 226 6.49 0.34 -29.60
CA GLY A 226 5.50 1.32 -29.22
C GLY A 226 6.10 2.73 -29.09
N ASN A 227 5.25 3.74 -29.19
CA ASN A 227 5.72 5.13 -29.23
C ASN A 227 6.43 5.56 -27.93
N MET A 228 5.98 5.06 -26.78
CA MET A 228 6.68 5.28 -25.50
C MET A 228 8.12 4.79 -25.55
N ALA A 229 8.38 3.57 -26.05
CA ALA A 229 9.73 3.04 -26.22
C ALA A 229 10.58 3.91 -27.16
N ASP A 230 10.01 4.37 -28.28
CA ASP A 230 10.73 5.23 -29.22
C ASP A 230 11.19 6.55 -28.58
N GLN A 231 10.32 7.18 -27.78
CA GLN A 231 10.64 8.46 -27.13
C GLN A 231 11.65 8.28 -26.01
N ILE A 232 11.51 7.26 -25.16
CA ILE A 232 12.44 6.99 -24.05
C ILE A 232 13.83 6.65 -24.57
N ILE A 233 13.94 5.80 -25.62
CA ILE A 233 15.23 5.46 -26.23
C ILE A 233 15.90 6.72 -26.79
N ALA A 234 15.15 7.60 -27.45
CA ALA A 234 15.68 8.86 -27.97
C ALA A 234 16.10 9.83 -26.86
N ALA A 235 15.30 9.94 -25.79
CA ALA A 235 15.60 10.81 -24.65
C ALA A 235 16.87 10.33 -23.92
N ARG A 236 17.05 9.01 -23.83
CA ARG A 236 18.24 8.41 -23.26
C ARG A 236 19.49 8.65 -24.11
N LEU A 237 19.37 8.57 -25.44
CA LEU A 237 20.46 8.95 -26.36
C LEU A 237 20.83 10.43 -26.22
N ASN A 238 19.84 11.33 -26.13
CA ASN A 238 20.07 12.76 -25.91
C ASN A 238 20.84 13.01 -24.61
N ARG A 239 20.37 12.43 -23.49
CA ARG A 239 21.05 12.58 -22.20
C ARG A 239 22.48 12.05 -22.24
N ASP A 240 22.69 10.82 -22.71
CA ASP A 240 24.00 10.17 -22.65
C ASP A 240 25.04 10.81 -23.57
N PHE A 241 24.64 11.19 -24.79
CA PHE A 241 25.55 11.88 -25.71
C PHE A 241 25.84 13.32 -25.25
N SER A 242 24.88 14.01 -24.63
CA SER A 242 25.10 15.32 -24.01
C SER A 242 26.07 15.20 -22.84
N GLU A 243 25.87 14.24 -21.93
CA GLU A 243 26.77 13.98 -20.81
C GLU A 243 28.20 13.61 -21.25
N ALA A 244 28.33 12.89 -22.37
CA ALA A 244 29.61 12.57 -22.96
C ALA A 244 30.26 13.75 -23.72
N GLY A 245 29.58 14.90 -23.83
CA GLY A 245 30.07 16.12 -24.49
C GLY A 245 30.02 16.07 -26.02
N PHE A 246 29.12 15.26 -26.60
CA PHE A 246 28.93 15.13 -28.04
C PHE A 246 27.65 15.78 -28.58
N LEU A 247 26.83 16.39 -27.72
CA LEU A 247 25.65 17.18 -28.08
C LEU A 247 25.62 18.47 -27.28
N GLY A 248 25.90 19.59 -27.95
CA GLY A 248 26.03 20.88 -27.28
C GLY A 248 27.01 20.85 -26.10
N THR A 249 27.16 21.98 -25.43
CA THR A 249 27.75 22.05 -24.09
C THR A 249 27.16 23.27 -23.40
N ASN A 250 26.61 23.07 -22.22
CA ASN A 250 26.30 24.15 -21.29
C ASN A 250 27.41 24.22 -20.24
N GLU A 251 27.78 25.43 -19.81
CA GLU A 251 28.91 25.61 -18.87
C GLU A 251 28.53 25.21 -17.44
N ASN A 252 27.24 25.23 -17.10
CA ASN A 252 26.74 25.20 -15.72
C ASN A 252 25.93 23.95 -15.38
N PHE A 253 25.13 23.44 -16.33
CA PHE A 253 24.24 22.30 -16.11
C PHE A 253 24.50 21.17 -17.10
N LYS A 254 24.16 19.94 -16.72
CA LYS A 254 24.02 18.84 -17.68
C LYS A 254 22.56 18.67 -18.07
N LEU A 255 22.31 18.08 -19.25
CA LEU A 255 20.96 17.81 -19.71
C LEU A 255 20.18 16.90 -18.73
N GLY A 256 20.88 15.96 -18.07
CA GLY A 256 20.32 15.09 -17.05
C GLY A 256 19.86 15.82 -15.77
N ASP A 257 20.45 16.99 -15.49
CA ASP A 257 20.19 17.76 -14.27
C ASP A 257 18.98 18.71 -14.42
N LEU A 258 18.56 19.02 -15.66
CA LEU A 258 17.39 19.86 -15.93
C LEU A 258 16.11 19.20 -15.39
N VAL A 259 15.13 20.01 -14.98
CA VAL A 259 13.85 19.56 -14.42
C VAL A 259 12.68 19.94 -15.31
N PHE A 260 11.59 19.17 -15.27
CA PHE A 260 10.35 19.54 -15.96
C PHE A 260 9.70 20.76 -15.31
N ALA A 261 9.37 21.77 -16.13
CA ALA A 261 8.74 23.01 -15.67
C ALA A 261 7.23 22.86 -15.38
N ASP A 262 6.57 21.90 -16.04
CA ASP A 262 5.14 21.61 -15.86
C ASP A 262 4.81 20.14 -16.20
N GLY A 263 3.58 19.73 -15.89
CA GLY A 263 3.04 18.42 -16.18
C GLY A 263 3.22 17.42 -15.04
N PRO A 264 2.90 16.13 -15.29
CA PRO A 264 2.87 15.10 -14.25
C PRO A 264 4.24 14.82 -13.63
N PHE A 265 5.34 15.21 -14.29
CA PHE A 265 6.71 15.04 -13.80
C PHE A 265 7.37 16.36 -13.39
N VAL A 266 6.59 17.41 -13.10
CA VAL A 266 7.12 18.70 -12.65
C VAL A 266 8.11 18.55 -11.49
N ASN A 267 9.21 19.30 -11.53
CA ASN A 267 10.34 19.25 -10.58
C ASN A 267 11.12 17.92 -10.51
N ILE A 268 10.80 16.93 -11.36
CA ILE A 268 11.62 15.72 -11.51
C ILE A 268 12.72 16.03 -12.52
N SER A 269 13.96 15.66 -12.22
CA SER A 269 15.08 15.82 -13.16
C SER A 269 14.95 14.87 -14.36
N VAL A 270 15.59 15.20 -15.47
CA VAL A 270 15.66 14.32 -16.65
C VAL A 270 16.23 12.95 -16.28
N ASP A 271 17.23 12.87 -15.40
CA ASP A 271 17.81 11.60 -14.95
C ASP A 271 16.86 10.78 -14.07
N GLU A 272 16.17 11.40 -13.12
CA GLU A 272 15.17 10.71 -12.29
C GLU A 272 13.99 10.23 -13.15
N PHE A 273 13.52 11.08 -14.07
CA PHE A 273 12.47 10.70 -15.01
C PHE A 273 12.90 9.52 -15.88
N LEU A 274 14.11 9.53 -16.44
CA LEU A 274 14.60 8.43 -17.28
C LEU A 274 14.69 7.13 -16.47
N ALA A 275 15.15 7.18 -15.21
CA ALA A 275 15.15 6.00 -14.34
C ALA A 275 13.73 5.43 -14.13
N MET A 276 12.76 6.29 -13.82
CA MET A 276 11.35 5.89 -13.67
C MET A 276 10.77 5.35 -14.99
N ALA A 277 11.06 6.01 -16.10
CA ALA A 277 10.55 5.68 -17.42
C ALA A 277 11.10 4.35 -17.93
N GLU A 278 12.37 4.04 -17.66
CA GLU A 278 13.00 2.77 -18.00
C GLU A 278 12.41 1.61 -17.18
N ILE A 279 12.21 1.80 -15.87
CA ILE A 279 11.52 0.82 -15.01
C ILE A 279 10.09 0.57 -15.53
N ALA A 280 9.34 1.64 -15.77
CA ALA A 280 7.97 1.57 -16.30
C ALA A 280 7.94 0.85 -17.65
N LEU A 281 8.81 1.23 -18.59
CA LEU A 281 8.91 0.60 -19.91
C LEU A 281 9.23 -0.90 -19.81
N GLY A 282 10.13 -1.29 -18.91
CA GLY A 282 10.52 -2.68 -18.66
C GLY A 282 9.46 -3.53 -17.98
N GLY A 283 8.44 -2.91 -17.38
CA GLY A 283 7.34 -3.60 -16.70
C GLY A 283 7.43 -3.61 -15.17
N GLY A 284 8.34 -2.84 -14.57
CA GLY A 284 8.57 -2.78 -13.12
C GLY A 284 7.57 -1.90 -12.34
N GLY A 285 6.50 -1.42 -12.97
CA GLY A 285 5.48 -0.58 -12.36
C GLY A 285 5.45 0.86 -12.90
N MET A 286 4.26 1.47 -12.91
CA MET A 286 4.03 2.76 -13.58
C MET A 286 4.12 3.97 -12.63
N ASN A 287 4.29 3.76 -11.33
CA ASN A 287 4.37 4.81 -10.29
C ASN A 287 3.20 5.82 -10.33
N GLY A 288 1.99 5.35 -10.66
CA GLY A 288 0.80 6.20 -10.71
C GLY A 288 0.61 7.00 -12.00
N PHE A 289 1.54 6.93 -12.95
CA PHE A 289 1.46 7.64 -14.23
C PHE A 289 0.97 6.73 -15.36
N THR A 290 0.44 7.33 -16.42
CA THR A 290 0.01 6.66 -17.63
C THR A 290 1.15 6.53 -18.65
N MET A 291 1.03 5.57 -19.57
CA MET A 291 2.00 5.41 -20.67
C MET A 291 2.07 6.64 -21.57
N ASP A 292 0.96 7.37 -21.72
CA ASP A 292 0.94 8.59 -22.51
C ASP A 292 1.64 9.75 -21.80
N GLU A 293 1.62 9.81 -20.47
CA GLU A 293 2.37 10.79 -19.69
C GLU A 293 3.88 10.54 -19.81
N TYR A 294 4.36 9.31 -19.61
CA TYR A 294 5.77 8.98 -19.85
C TYR A 294 6.19 9.24 -21.30
N LYS A 295 5.37 8.83 -22.27
CA LYS A 295 5.62 9.08 -23.70
C LYS A 295 5.74 10.58 -23.98
N SER A 296 4.88 11.41 -23.39
CA SER A 296 4.85 12.86 -23.66
C SER A 296 6.01 13.56 -22.97
N ALA A 297 6.34 13.20 -21.73
CA ALA A 297 7.51 13.73 -21.03
C ALA A 297 8.83 13.38 -21.73
N ALA A 298 8.99 12.14 -22.20
CA ALA A 298 10.15 11.75 -23.00
C ALA A 298 10.20 12.48 -24.36
N GLU A 299 9.04 12.72 -24.98
CA GLU A 299 8.93 13.54 -26.19
C GLU A 299 9.37 14.98 -25.95
N ASN A 300 8.98 15.57 -24.81
CA ASN A 300 9.37 16.92 -24.45
C ASN A 300 10.89 17.06 -24.36
N ILE A 301 11.59 16.16 -23.66
CA ILE A 301 13.07 16.13 -23.61
C ILE A 301 13.68 16.13 -25.01
N ASN A 302 13.12 15.32 -25.91
CA ASN A 302 13.62 15.16 -27.27
C ASN A 302 13.48 16.42 -28.14
N LEU A 303 12.55 17.30 -27.80
CA LEU A 303 12.18 18.47 -28.59
C LEU A 303 12.64 19.79 -27.96
N SER A 304 12.96 19.80 -26.65
CA SER A 304 13.32 21.02 -25.91
C SER A 304 14.43 21.86 -26.53
N PHE A 305 15.37 21.24 -27.27
CA PHE A 305 16.51 21.93 -27.88
C PHE A 305 16.73 21.47 -29.35
N GLU A 306 15.66 21.08 -30.03
CA GLU A 306 15.70 20.66 -31.44
C GLU A 306 15.69 21.90 -32.38
N ASN A 307 16.84 22.19 -33.01
CA ASN A 307 17.11 23.30 -33.96
C ASN A 307 17.64 24.64 -33.39
N ASN A 308 18.71 24.60 -32.60
CA ASN A 308 19.54 25.80 -32.37
C ASN A 308 20.37 26.15 -33.62
N GLU A 309 19.71 26.67 -34.67
CA GLU A 309 20.40 27.55 -35.63
C GLU A 309 20.63 28.89 -34.91
N GLU A 310 21.91 29.22 -34.66
CA GLU A 310 22.33 30.58 -34.28
C GLU A 310 21.82 31.61 -35.32
N ASP A 311 21.12 32.64 -34.82
CA ASP A 311 20.85 33.96 -35.43
C ASP A 311 20.03 34.04 -36.75
N ASP A 312 18.75 34.45 -36.63
CA ASP A 312 18.28 35.63 -37.39
C ASP A 312 17.12 36.34 -36.67
N ASP A 313 17.31 37.65 -36.49
CA ASP A 313 16.57 38.62 -35.67
C ASP A 313 15.18 38.99 -36.26
N ASP A 314 14.48 38.04 -36.91
CA ASP A 314 13.17 38.27 -37.54
C ASP A 314 12.34 36.99 -37.69
N LYS A 315 11.82 36.48 -36.56
CA LYS A 315 10.54 35.76 -36.58
C LYS A 315 9.54 36.57 -35.78
N SER A 316 8.71 37.32 -36.50
CA SER A 316 7.54 38.00 -35.97
C SER A 316 6.69 37.02 -35.16
N VAL A 317 6.65 37.27 -33.85
CA VAL A 317 5.81 36.64 -32.83
C VAL A 317 4.37 36.50 -33.35
N GLY A 318 3.93 35.25 -33.49
CA GLY A 318 2.54 34.87 -33.32
C GLY A 318 2.32 34.60 -31.83
N ASP A 319 1.23 35.14 -31.28
CA ASP A 319 0.84 35.14 -29.86
C ASP A 319 0.57 33.72 -29.28
N ASP A 320 1.58 32.86 -29.17
CA ASP A 320 1.59 31.74 -28.23
C ASP A 320 3.04 31.63 -27.73
N GLU A 321 3.33 32.14 -26.53
CA GLU A 321 4.61 31.89 -25.84
C GLU A 321 4.70 30.38 -25.60
N GLU A 322 5.53 29.65 -26.35
CA GLU A 322 5.91 28.28 -25.99
C GLU A 322 6.74 28.39 -24.71
N GLU A 323 6.14 28.07 -23.56
CA GLU A 323 6.86 27.93 -22.30
C GLU A 323 7.91 26.83 -22.44
N ASP A 324 9.16 27.12 -22.03
CA ASP A 324 10.25 26.14 -22.03
C ASP A 324 9.87 24.93 -21.15
N ILE A 325 9.78 23.74 -21.74
CA ILE A 325 9.28 22.54 -21.05
C ILE A 325 10.29 21.98 -20.03
N LEU A 326 11.58 22.23 -20.27
CA LEU A 326 12.67 21.93 -19.33
C LEU A 326 13.25 23.25 -18.83
N THR A 327 13.53 23.31 -17.54
CA THR A 327 14.21 24.42 -16.89
C THR A 327 15.40 23.90 -16.11
N CYS A 328 16.34 24.78 -15.74
CA CYS A 328 17.42 24.39 -14.85
C CYS A 328 16.81 23.95 -13.52
N PRO A 329 17.44 22.99 -12.81
CA PRO A 329 17.13 22.79 -11.40
C PRO A 329 17.28 24.15 -10.74
N ALA A 330 16.36 24.50 -9.84
CA ALA A 330 16.31 25.84 -9.25
C ALA A 330 17.71 26.27 -8.76
N ASP A 331 18.19 27.44 -9.19
CA ASP A 331 19.38 28.06 -8.64
C ASP A 331 19.18 29.57 -8.34
N SER A 332 19.96 29.99 -7.37
CA SER A 332 19.73 30.95 -6.31
C SER A 332 19.95 32.42 -6.71
N ASN A 333 18.89 33.24 -6.81
CA ASN A 333 18.90 34.69 -6.51
C ASN A 333 17.49 35.30 -6.81
N SER A 334 16.55 35.47 -5.88
CA SER A 334 16.62 35.38 -4.43
C SER A 334 15.94 34.12 -3.91
N ASP A 335 16.74 33.26 -3.27
CA ASP A 335 16.31 32.22 -2.34
C ASP A 335 15.38 32.82 -1.28
N GLU A 336 14.09 32.90 -1.59
CA GLU A 336 13.08 33.34 -0.65
C GLU A 336 12.40 32.10 -0.10
N PRO A 337 12.79 31.64 1.10
CA PRO A 337 12.05 30.58 1.77
C PRO A 337 10.56 30.94 1.76
N PHE A 338 9.75 30.08 1.18
CA PHE A 338 8.31 30.24 1.11
C PHE A 338 7.68 29.22 2.03
N ILE A 339 7.14 29.73 3.14
CA ILE A 339 6.59 28.90 4.20
C ILE A 339 5.11 28.70 3.95
N VAL A 340 4.73 27.44 3.75
CA VAL A 340 3.34 26.98 3.77
C VAL A 340 3.04 26.46 5.17
N LEU A 341 1.82 26.73 5.64
CA LEU A 341 1.29 26.21 6.88
C LEU A 341 0.02 25.43 6.58
N SER A 342 0.01 24.16 6.94
CA SER A 342 -1.21 23.33 6.97
C SER A 342 -1.52 22.92 8.41
N ALA A 343 -2.76 22.48 8.62
CA ALA A 343 -3.17 21.86 9.87
C ALA A 343 -4.09 20.68 9.55
N GLU A 344 -3.87 19.58 10.26
CA GLU A 344 -4.68 18.37 10.18
C GLU A 344 -4.99 17.82 11.58
N CYS A 345 -6.06 17.04 11.67
CA CYS A 345 -6.45 16.35 12.89
C CYS A 345 -6.03 14.89 12.79
N SER A 346 -5.26 14.42 13.78
CA SER A 346 -4.91 13.03 14.01
C SER A 346 -5.31 12.68 15.44
N ASP A 347 -6.61 12.45 15.61
CA ASP A 347 -7.32 12.26 16.90
C ASP A 347 -6.45 11.62 18.01
N PRO A 348 -6.22 12.24 19.18
CA PRO A 348 -6.73 13.54 19.65
C PRO A 348 -5.79 14.72 19.34
N ASP A 349 -4.73 14.50 18.57
CA ASP A 349 -3.71 15.51 18.29
C ASP A 349 -4.07 16.37 17.07
N VAL A 350 -3.87 17.68 17.20
CA VAL A 350 -3.76 18.56 16.04
C VAL A 350 -2.30 18.63 15.62
N ILE A 351 -2.06 18.52 14.32
CA ILE A 351 -0.72 18.59 13.72
C ILE A 351 -0.70 19.81 12.82
N PHE A 352 0.18 20.76 13.14
CA PHE A 352 0.51 21.85 12.24
C PHE A 352 1.82 21.53 11.53
N THR A 353 1.81 21.56 10.20
CA THR A 353 3.00 21.31 9.40
C THR A 353 3.43 22.62 8.75
N LEU A 354 4.65 23.05 9.06
CA LEU A 354 5.35 24.11 8.33
C LEU A 354 6.20 23.45 7.27
N THR A 355 6.07 23.86 6.02
CA THR A 355 6.91 23.38 4.92
C THR A 355 7.58 24.55 4.26
N ASN A 356 8.88 24.45 4.02
CA ASN A 356 9.56 25.35 3.09
C ASN A 356 9.38 24.83 1.66
N THR A 357 8.36 25.34 0.96
CA THR A 357 8.13 25.06 -0.47
C THR A 357 8.75 26.14 -1.35
N GLY A 358 9.56 27.03 -0.76
CA GLY A 358 10.33 28.01 -1.51
C GLY A 358 11.56 27.37 -2.13
N ASP A 359 12.24 28.17 -2.93
CA ASP A 359 13.48 27.82 -3.62
C ASP A 359 14.73 28.04 -2.73
N GLY A 360 14.57 28.67 -1.57
CA GLY A 360 15.67 29.05 -0.69
C GLY A 360 15.63 28.51 0.74
N ASP A 361 16.80 28.17 1.31
CA ASP A 361 16.93 27.85 2.73
C ASP A 361 16.60 29.05 3.62
N MET A 362 16.01 28.79 4.79
CA MET A 362 15.91 29.82 5.82
C MET A 362 17.30 30.18 6.36
N SER A 363 17.75 31.41 6.10
CA SER A 363 19.03 31.93 6.63
C SER A 363 18.98 32.34 8.11
N VAL A 364 17.79 32.64 8.62
CA VAL A 364 17.56 33.09 10.00
C VAL A 364 16.34 32.37 10.57
N ALA A 365 16.52 31.77 11.75
CA ALA A 365 15.42 31.16 12.47
C ALA A 365 14.30 32.17 12.76
N LYS A 366 13.07 31.75 12.53
CA LYS A 366 11.85 32.51 12.84
C LYS A 366 11.08 31.85 13.96
N THR A 367 10.11 32.56 14.52
CA THR A 367 9.33 32.11 15.68
C THR A 367 7.95 31.65 15.27
N TYR A 368 7.45 30.62 15.94
CA TYR A 368 6.03 30.27 15.98
C TYR A 368 5.49 30.38 17.41
N THR A 369 4.18 30.57 17.53
CA THR A 369 3.46 30.57 18.81
C THR A 369 2.16 29.79 18.64
N LEU A 370 1.97 28.77 19.48
CA LEU A 370 0.76 27.96 19.52
C LEU A 370 -0.16 28.48 20.62
N PHE A 371 -1.44 28.58 20.30
CA PHE A 371 -2.53 28.92 21.22
C PHE A 371 -3.54 27.78 21.28
N LYS A 372 -4.06 27.54 22.48
CA LYS A 372 -5.23 26.68 22.76
C LYS A 372 -6.27 27.52 23.48
N ASN A 373 -7.46 27.68 22.92
CA ASN A 373 -8.54 28.53 23.45
C ASN A 373 -8.07 29.95 23.79
N ASP A 374 -7.33 30.57 22.86
CA ASP A 374 -6.67 31.88 23.00
C ASP A 374 -5.63 32.00 24.14
N ILE A 375 -5.27 30.90 24.79
CA ILE A 375 -4.17 30.83 25.75
C ILE A 375 -2.92 30.33 25.04
N GLN A 376 -1.83 31.09 25.12
CA GLN A 376 -0.54 30.65 24.59
C GLN A 376 -0.05 29.41 25.35
N THR A 377 0.18 28.31 24.64
CA THR A 377 0.63 27.03 25.20
C THR A 377 2.09 26.74 24.89
N SER A 378 2.57 27.13 23.70
CA SER A 378 3.94 26.87 23.26
C SER A 378 4.48 27.98 22.38
N THR A 379 5.80 28.14 22.37
CA THR A 379 6.53 28.97 21.41
C THR A 379 7.87 28.30 21.10
N GLY A 380 8.30 28.41 19.86
CA GLY A 380 9.56 27.84 19.42
C GLY A 380 10.14 28.59 18.23
N ASN A 381 11.32 28.15 17.83
CA ASN A 381 12.00 28.66 16.64
C ASN A 381 12.01 27.58 15.56
N TYR A 382 11.92 27.98 14.30
CA TYR A 382 12.06 27.10 13.15
C TYR A 382 13.00 27.72 12.13
N GLN A 383 13.79 26.87 11.48
CA GLN A 383 14.68 27.20 10.38
C GLN A 383 14.71 25.96 9.49
N LEU A 384 14.08 26.06 8.33
CA LEU A 384 13.88 24.95 7.40
C LEU A 384 14.75 25.16 6.17
N ASP A 385 15.47 24.11 5.79
CA ASP A 385 16.10 24.02 4.48
C ASP A 385 14.99 23.75 3.43
N VAL A 386 15.31 23.86 2.13
CA VAL A 386 14.32 23.61 1.06
C VAL A 386 13.72 22.20 1.18
N ASN A 387 12.40 22.10 0.99
CA ASN A 387 11.61 20.87 1.13
C ASN A 387 11.62 20.23 2.53
N GLU A 388 12.22 20.87 3.54
CA GLU A 388 12.04 20.44 4.92
C GLU A 388 10.69 20.87 5.46
N THR A 389 10.12 20.02 6.30
CA THR A 389 8.97 20.33 7.14
C THR A 389 9.37 20.39 8.61
N LEU A 390 8.57 21.10 9.40
CA LEU A 390 8.53 21.03 10.85
C LEU A 390 7.09 20.72 11.27
N ASP A 391 6.92 19.63 11.99
CA ASP A 391 5.63 19.29 12.61
C ASP A 391 5.57 19.80 14.05
N ILE A 392 4.47 20.48 14.37
CA ILE A 392 4.14 20.99 15.70
C ILE A 392 2.82 20.35 16.11
N THR A 393 2.86 19.55 17.16
CA THR A 393 1.70 18.80 17.63
C THR A 393 1.19 19.28 18.99
N SER A 394 -0.11 19.14 19.22
CA SER A 394 -0.75 19.36 20.52
C SER A 394 -2.03 18.55 20.64
N SER A 395 -2.29 17.96 21.80
CA SER A 395 -3.54 17.27 22.10
C SER A 395 -4.65 18.25 22.52
N GLY A 396 -5.88 17.94 22.12
CA GLY A 396 -7.05 18.50 22.76
C GLY A 396 -8.38 18.12 22.14
N LEU A 397 -9.43 18.53 22.84
CA LEU A 397 -10.79 18.10 22.61
C LEU A 397 -11.39 18.73 21.35
N ASN A 398 -12.45 18.14 20.83
CA ASN A 398 -13.28 18.73 19.77
C ASN A 398 -13.95 20.06 20.15
N THR A 399 -13.88 20.47 21.42
CA THR A 399 -14.29 21.79 21.90
C THR A 399 -13.14 22.80 21.96
N ASP A 400 -11.89 22.35 21.86
CA ASP A 400 -10.72 23.20 21.91
C ASP A 400 -10.47 23.84 20.53
N GLU A 401 -10.16 25.13 20.52
CA GLU A 401 -9.68 25.83 19.32
C GLU A 401 -8.16 25.98 19.39
N PHE A 402 -7.47 25.49 18.35
CA PHE A 402 -6.03 25.63 18.20
C PHE A 402 -5.70 26.65 17.12
N LYS A 403 -4.73 27.51 17.41
CA LYS A 403 -4.24 28.51 16.46
C LYS A 403 -2.71 28.54 16.51
N LEU A 404 -2.08 28.30 15.36
CA LEU A 404 -0.64 28.49 15.21
C LEU A 404 -0.40 29.82 14.49
N VAL A 405 0.35 30.71 15.14
CA VAL A 405 0.80 31.98 14.55
C VAL A 405 2.29 31.88 14.25
N VAL A 406 2.67 32.19 13.02
CA VAL A 406 4.01 31.96 12.48
C VAL A 406 4.54 33.26 11.91
N VAL A 407 5.78 33.62 12.26
CA VAL A 407 6.49 34.76 11.65
C VAL A 407 7.21 34.27 10.40
N LYS A 408 6.78 34.73 9.23
CA LYS A 408 7.37 34.36 7.94
C LYS A 408 8.79 34.94 7.75
N PRO A 409 9.57 34.41 6.79
CA PRO A 409 10.86 34.96 6.38
C PRO A 409 10.85 36.47 6.10
N ASP A 410 9.83 36.94 5.38
CA ASP A 410 9.55 38.35 5.04
C ASP A 410 9.20 39.24 6.25
N GLY A 411 9.06 38.67 7.45
CA GLY A 411 8.72 39.37 8.69
C GLY A 411 7.23 39.63 8.90
N THR A 412 6.38 39.25 7.95
CA THR A 412 4.92 39.24 8.12
C THR A 412 4.51 37.99 8.91
N SER A 413 3.23 37.91 9.32
CA SER A 413 2.70 36.76 10.04
C SER A 413 1.68 36.02 9.19
N MET A 414 1.67 34.70 9.34
CA MET A 414 0.59 33.83 8.86
C MET A 414 0.02 33.06 10.05
N GLU A 415 -1.23 32.64 9.95
CA GLU A 415 -1.87 31.85 10.98
C GLU A 415 -2.78 30.79 10.37
N GLN A 416 -2.94 29.69 11.09
CA GLN A 416 -3.90 28.64 10.79
C GLN A 416 -4.63 28.28 12.07
N THR A 417 -5.94 28.13 11.96
CA THR A 417 -6.81 27.70 13.06
C THR A 417 -7.44 26.36 12.72
N ILE A 418 -7.50 25.46 13.69
CA ILE A 418 -8.17 24.17 13.58
C ILE A 418 -8.85 23.85 14.92
N THR A 419 -10.04 23.24 14.87
CA THR A 419 -10.69 22.69 16.06
C THR A 419 -10.00 21.38 16.42
N GLY A 420 -9.82 21.09 17.70
CA GLY A 420 -9.30 19.79 18.15
C GLY A 420 -10.16 18.61 17.70
N CYS A 421 -9.64 17.41 17.90
CA CYS A 421 -10.30 16.17 17.48
C CYS A 421 -10.52 15.17 18.62
N GLY A 422 -9.94 15.40 19.81
CA GLY A 422 -10.08 14.48 20.94
C GLY A 422 -11.48 14.42 21.53
N ASP A 423 -11.79 13.29 22.14
CA ASP A 423 -13.06 13.07 22.82
C ASP A 423 -13.01 13.53 24.29
N GLU A 424 -14.14 13.99 24.84
CA GLU A 424 -14.22 14.55 26.21
C GLU A 424 -13.76 13.59 27.33
N GLU A 425 -13.60 12.30 27.02
CA GLU A 425 -13.16 11.25 27.95
C GLU A 425 -11.64 10.99 27.92
N ASP A 426 -10.90 11.62 27.00
CA ASP A 426 -9.45 11.44 26.88
C ASP A 426 -8.67 12.28 27.92
N ASP A 427 -7.84 11.60 28.71
CA ASP A 427 -6.79 12.23 29.51
C ASP A 427 -5.52 12.36 28.65
N ASP A 428 -4.75 13.45 28.78
CA ASP A 428 -3.59 13.75 27.91
C ASP A 428 -2.51 12.64 27.92
N ASP A 429 -2.46 11.83 29.00
CA ASP A 429 -1.54 10.71 29.16
C ASP A 429 -2.04 9.38 28.55
N ASN A 430 -3.31 9.29 28.17
CA ASN A 430 -3.86 8.10 27.51
C ASN A 430 -3.75 8.23 25.99
N THR A 431 -3.53 7.10 25.33
CA THR A 431 -3.50 6.97 23.88
C THR A 431 -4.54 5.93 23.45
N SER A 432 -5.13 6.14 22.28
CA SER A 432 -6.07 5.22 21.65
C SER A 432 -5.48 4.68 20.35
N GLU A 433 -5.76 3.42 20.04
CA GLU A 433 -5.39 2.80 18.75
C GLU A 433 -6.62 2.19 18.11
N GLN A 434 -6.70 2.32 16.78
CA GLN A 434 -7.80 1.80 16.00
C GLN A 434 -7.35 0.68 15.07
N LEU A 435 -8.09 -0.42 15.05
CA LEU A 435 -7.95 -1.47 14.04
C LEU A 435 -9.33 -1.85 13.52
N ALA A 436 -9.57 -1.65 12.23
CA ALA A 436 -10.86 -1.94 11.60
C ALA A 436 -10.71 -2.74 10.30
N GLY A 437 -11.77 -3.47 9.97
CA GLY A 437 -11.85 -4.27 8.75
C GLY A 437 -13.18 -5.01 8.63
N THR A 438 -13.29 -5.85 7.61
CA THR A 438 -14.44 -6.73 7.39
C THR A 438 -13.99 -8.19 7.38
N LEU A 439 -14.73 -9.03 8.08
CA LEU A 439 -14.61 -10.48 7.99
C LEU A 439 -15.71 -11.04 7.10
N ALA A 440 -15.34 -11.95 6.22
CA ALA A 440 -16.25 -12.64 5.30
C ALA A 440 -16.04 -14.15 5.42
N TYR A 441 -17.12 -14.90 5.60
CA TYR A 441 -17.09 -16.33 5.92
C TYR A 441 -17.89 -17.18 4.94
N GLU A 442 -17.47 -18.44 4.85
CA GLU A 442 -18.23 -19.61 4.41
C GLU A 442 -18.55 -20.48 5.64
N ASP A 443 -19.74 -21.08 5.73
CA ASP A 443 -20.21 -21.82 6.92
C ASP A 443 -20.21 -23.35 6.79
N LEU A 444 -19.85 -23.86 5.62
CA LEU A 444 -19.96 -25.29 5.28
C LEU A 444 -18.76 -26.15 5.70
N TRP A 445 -17.74 -25.59 6.35
CA TRP A 445 -16.59 -26.36 6.85
C TRP A 445 -17.07 -27.59 7.67
N PRO A 446 -16.52 -28.80 7.44
CA PRO A 446 -15.30 -29.08 6.67
C PRO A 446 -15.50 -29.32 5.16
N GLY A 447 -16.70 -29.14 4.61
CA GLY A 447 -16.96 -29.19 3.17
C GLY A 447 -16.82 -27.81 2.51
N LYS A 448 -16.55 -27.77 1.20
CA LYS A 448 -16.56 -26.50 0.44
C LYS A 448 -17.98 -25.96 0.23
N GLY A 449 -18.11 -24.64 0.21
CA GLY A 449 -19.27 -23.94 -0.32
C GLY A 449 -19.06 -23.47 -1.75
N ASP A 450 -19.76 -22.41 -2.13
CA ASP A 450 -19.71 -21.80 -3.45
C ASP A 450 -18.79 -20.58 -3.54
N TYR A 451 -18.13 -20.21 -2.44
CA TYR A 451 -17.11 -19.17 -2.38
C TYR A 451 -17.63 -17.77 -2.77
N ASP A 452 -18.88 -17.48 -2.45
CA ASP A 452 -19.39 -16.11 -2.48
C ASP A 452 -18.97 -15.31 -1.22
N PHE A 453 -18.45 -16.01 -0.20
CA PHE A 453 -17.98 -15.49 1.09
C PHE A 453 -19.02 -14.66 1.84
N ASN A 454 -20.31 -14.87 1.60
CA ASN A 454 -21.35 -14.05 2.21
C ASN A 454 -22.15 -14.76 3.32
N ASP A 455 -21.80 -16.00 3.70
CA ASP A 455 -22.48 -16.75 4.77
C ASP A 455 -22.48 -15.99 6.10
N LEU A 456 -21.46 -15.16 6.34
CA LEU A 456 -21.51 -14.05 7.29
C LEU A 456 -20.57 -12.92 6.82
N ILE A 457 -21.10 -11.70 6.72
CA ILE A 457 -20.32 -10.47 6.52
C ILE A 457 -20.45 -9.60 7.76
N ILE A 458 -19.31 -9.32 8.39
CA ILE A 458 -19.27 -8.56 9.64
C ILE A 458 -18.10 -7.58 9.65
N ASP A 459 -18.39 -6.29 9.80
CA ASP A 459 -17.37 -5.28 10.04
C ASP A 459 -16.95 -5.32 11.51
N TYR A 460 -15.67 -5.06 11.80
CA TYR A 460 -15.14 -4.87 13.14
C TYR A 460 -14.37 -3.55 13.22
N ASP A 461 -14.40 -2.95 14.40
CA ASP A 461 -13.65 -1.74 14.74
C ASP A 461 -13.23 -1.80 16.21
N PHE A 462 -11.93 -2.04 16.45
CA PHE A 462 -11.31 -2.05 17.77
C PHE A 462 -10.81 -0.66 18.10
N VAL A 463 -11.24 -0.10 19.22
CA VAL A 463 -10.66 1.09 19.86
C VAL A 463 -9.99 0.63 21.15
N ILE A 464 -8.67 0.79 21.23
CA ILE A 464 -7.83 0.25 22.32
C ILE A 464 -7.23 1.42 23.08
N ASN A 465 -7.63 1.56 24.35
CA ASN A 465 -7.14 2.62 25.22
C ASN A 465 -5.99 2.10 26.09
N LYS A 466 -4.87 2.81 26.08
CA LYS A 466 -3.65 2.47 26.82
C LYS A 466 -3.07 3.73 27.50
N ASN A 467 -2.23 3.52 28.50
CA ASN A 467 -1.56 4.61 29.21
C ASN A 467 -0.20 4.97 28.57
N SER A 468 0.51 5.94 29.15
CA SER A 468 1.84 6.38 28.68
C SER A 468 2.98 5.35 28.87
N GLN A 469 2.71 4.20 29.48
CA GLN A 469 3.60 3.03 29.48
C GLN A 469 3.13 1.94 28.50
N GLU A 470 2.22 2.30 27.58
CA GLU A 470 1.60 1.42 26.60
C GLU A 470 0.81 0.24 27.19
N VAL A 471 0.45 0.29 28.47
CA VAL A 471 -0.36 -0.74 29.13
C VAL A 471 -1.83 -0.55 28.79
N VAL A 472 -2.45 -1.57 28.20
CA VAL A 472 -3.86 -1.57 27.80
C VAL A 472 -4.76 -1.49 29.03
N GLN A 473 -5.67 -0.52 29.04
CA GLN A 473 -6.64 -0.31 30.12
C GLN A 473 -8.00 -0.92 29.78
N ASN A 474 -8.49 -0.62 28.58
CA ASN A 474 -9.77 -1.09 28.07
C ASN A 474 -9.75 -1.14 26.54
N MET A 475 -10.71 -1.87 25.99
CA MET A 475 -10.91 -2.02 24.58
C MET A 475 -12.42 -2.02 24.31
N THR A 476 -12.84 -1.19 23.37
CA THR A 476 -14.20 -1.18 22.83
C THR A 476 -14.13 -1.76 21.43
N VAL A 477 -14.96 -2.77 21.15
CA VAL A 477 -15.01 -3.43 19.84
C VAL A 477 -16.41 -3.30 19.30
N THR A 478 -16.55 -2.62 18.17
CA THR A 478 -17.82 -2.51 17.46
C THR A 478 -17.87 -3.54 16.35
N PHE A 479 -18.88 -4.41 16.39
CA PHE A 479 -19.18 -5.34 15.32
C PHE A 479 -20.46 -4.91 14.60
N VAL A 480 -20.45 -4.88 13.27
CA VAL A 480 -21.63 -4.56 12.45
C VAL A 480 -21.94 -5.74 11.55
N VAL A 481 -23.01 -6.48 11.85
CA VAL A 481 -23.50 -7.59 11.02
C VAL A 481 -24.19 -7.00 9.79
N LYS A 482 -23.57 -7.15 8.61
CA LYS A 482 -24.00 -6.54 7.34
C LYS A 482 -24.91 -7.46 6.55
N ALA A 483 -24.56 -8.74 6.51
CA ALA A 483 -25.28 -9.79 5.78
C ALA A 483 -24.95 -11.17 6.37
N PHE A 484 -25.80 -12.15 6.07
CA PHE A 484 -25.48 -13.57 6.23
C PHE A 484 -26.28 -14.35 5.18
N GLY A 485 -25.61 -15.12 4.32
CA GLY A 485 -26.17 -16.02 3.29
C GLY A 485 -26.40 -17.45 3.77
N ALA A 486 -26.33 -17.68 5.08
CA ALA A 486 -26.33 -19.03 5.64
C ALA A 486 -27.72 -19.66 5.82
N SER A 487 -27.83 -20.97 5.56
CA SER A 487 -28.96 -21.81 6.02
C SER A 487 -28.82 -22.25 7.49
N TYR A 488 -27.59 -22.38 7.98
CA TYR A 488 -27.33 -22.73 9.37
C TYR A 488 -27.57 -21.53 10.31
N HIS A 489 -27.75 -21.86 11.59
CA HIS A 489 -27.79 -20.87 12.67
C HIS A 489 -26.38 -20.73 13.22
N ASN A 490 -25.71 -19.60 12.91
CA ASN A 490 -24.31 -19.40 13.24
C ASN A 490 -24.16 -18.34 14.32
N GLY A 491 -23.38 -18.65 15.37
CA GLY A 491 -22.90 -17.67 16.35
C GLY A 491 -21.57 -17.07 15.90
N PHE A 492 -21.12 -16.02 16.60
CA PHE A 492 -19.84 -15.37 16.31
C PHE A 492 -19.09 -15.04 17.61
N GLY A 493 -17.79 -15.27 17.59
CA GLY A 493 -16.90 -14.99 18.71
C GLY A 493 -15.48 -14.68 18.24
N PHE A 494 -14.63 -14.31 19.19
CA PHE A 494 -13.20 -14.14 18.93
C PHE A 494 -12.38 -14.48 20.16
N THR A 495 -11.12 -14.87 19.93
CA THR A 495 -10.12 -15.11 20.96
C THR A 495 -8.99 -14.10 20.83
N LEU A 496 -8.51 -13.57 21.96
CA LEU A 496 -7.28 -12.78 22.03
C LEU A 496 -6.12 -13.73 22.38
N PRO A 497 -5.25 -14.14 21.43
CA PRO A 497 -4.39 -15.30 21.63
C PRO A 497 -3.30 -15.13 22.69
N THR A 498 -2.92 -13.89 22.96
CA THR A 498 -1.87 -13.53 23.93
C THR A 498 -2.42 -13.17 25.31
N VAL A 499 -3.75 -13.13 25.49
CA VAL A 499 -4.40 -12.64 26.71
C VAL A 499 -4.93 -13.80 27.54
N SER A 500 -4.57 -13.87 28.83
CA SER A 500 -5.15 -14.84 29.76
C SER A 500 -6.57 -14.42 30.17
N PRO A 501 -7.51 -15.35 30.43
CA PRO A 501 -8.80 -15.01 31.02
C PRO A 501 -8.71 -14.24 32.34
N ASN A 502 -7.60 -14.39 33.09
CA ASN A 502 -7.36 -13.68 34.35
C ASN A 502 -6.94 -12.21 34.15
N ASP A 503 -6.50 -11.86 32.95
CA ASP A 503 -6.11 -10.50 32.57
C ASP A 503 -7.35 -9.63 32.28
N ILE A 504 -8.53 -10.24 32.20
CA ILE A 504 -9.80 -9.57 31.93
C ILE A 504 -10.63 -9.44 33.20
N VAL A 505 -10.91 -8.19 33.58
CA VAL A 505 -11.79 -7.86 34.71
C VAL A 505 -13.25 -8.08 34.33
N SER A 506 -13.66 -7.61 33.15
CA SER A 506 -15.03 -7.77 32.66
C SER A 506 -15.16 -7.57 31.16
N VAL A 507 -16.09 -8.31 30.56
CA VAL A 507 -16.62 -8.13 29.21
C VAL A 507 -18.12 -7.83 29.33
N SER A 508 -18.61 -6.87 28.56
CA SER A 508 -20.03 -6.49 28.52
C SER A 508 -20.45 -6.04 27.12
N GLY A 509 -21.76 -5.99 26.86
CA GLY A 509 -22.31 -5.54 25.58
C GLY A 509 -22.50 -6.64 24.51
N THR A 510 -22.10 -7.88 24.80
CA THR A 510 -22.42 -9.06 23.98
C THR A 510 -23.92 -9.33 23.93
N ASP A 511 -24.44 -9.81 22.81
CA ASP A 511 -25.83 -10.24 22.64
C ASP A 511 -25.91 -11.77 22.67
N VAL A 512 -25.85 -12.37 23.86
CA VAL A 512 -25.97 -13.82 24.05
C VAL A 512 -27.14 -14.11 24.99
N VAL A 513 -28.15 -14.84 24.50
CA VAL A 513 -29.32 -15.17 25.33
C VAL A 513 -29.05 -16.35 26.28
N ASN A 514 -29.93 -16.51 27.28
CA ASN A 514 -29.89 -17.67 28.17
C ASN A 514 -30.30 -18.96 27.43
N ASN A 515 -29.85 -20.11 27.94
CA ASN A 515 -30.13 -21.45 27.37
C ASN A 515 -29.59 -21.65 25.95
N THR A 516 -28.46 -21.05 25.59
CA THR A 516 -27.74 -21.31 24.35
C THR A 516 -26.74 -22.47 24.53
N VAL A 517 -25.94 -22.75 23.50
CA VAL A 517 -24.81 -23.69 23.58
C VAL A 517 -23.62 -23.15 24.38
N PHE A 518 -23.63 -21.86 24.72
CA PHE A 518 -22.52 -21.15 25.35
C PHE A 518 -22.64 -21.12 26.87
N THR A 519 -21.50 -21.20 27.56
CA THR A 519 -21.41 -20.99 29.01
C THR A 519 -20.57 -19.75 29.27
N ILE A 520 -21.23 -18.65 29.65
CA ILE A 520 -20.56 -17.37 29.91
C ILE A 520 -20.21 -17.25 31.40
N ALA A 521 -18.94 -16.97 31.70
CA ALA A 521 -18.41 -16.79 33.04
C ALA A 521 -18.84 -15.45 33.66
N GLY A 522 -18.60 -15.28 34.97
CA GLY A 522 -19.00 -14.07 35.70
C GLY A 522 -18.32 -12.78 35.25
N ASN A 523 -17.17 -12.88 34.56
CA ASN A 523 -16.48 -11.74 33.93
C ASN A 523 -16.87 -11.56 32.45
N GLY A 524 -17.85 -12.31 31.92
CA GLY A 524 -18.34 -12.16 30.55
C GLY A 524 -17.58 -12.94 29.46
N LEU A 525 -16.49 -13.62 29.80
CA LEU A 525 -15.77 -14.51 28.88
C LEU A 525 -16.49 -15.87 28.72
N GLU A 526 -16.23 -16.58 27.63
CA GLU A 526 -16.61 -17.99 27.51
C GLU A 526 -15.82 -18.84 28.53
N ALA A 527 -16.51 -19.67 29.29
CA ALA A 527 -15.91 -20.52 30.29
C ALA A 527 -15.13 -21.69 29.66
N SER A 528 -14.11 -22.18 30.38
CA SER A 528 -13.27 -23.33 29.95
C SER A 528 -12.38 -23.04 28.74
N GLN A 529 -11.95 -21.80 28.59
CA GLN A 529 -10.96 -21.36 27.60
C GLN A 529 -9.66 -21.00 28.33
N SER A 530 -8.51 -21.33 27.73
CA SER A 530 -7.16 -21.05 28.21
C SER A 530 -6.71 -19.63 27.87
N LYS A 531 -7.32 -19.05 26.83
CA LYS A 531 -7.14 -17.68 26.33
C LYS A 531 -8.44 -16.89 26.52
N ALA A 532 -8.36 -15.57 26.54
CA ALA A 532 -9.55 -14.73 26.65
C ALA A 532 -10.40 -14.86 25.37
N THR A 533 -11.55 -15.53 25.49
CA THR A 533 -12.49 -15.76 24.38
C THR A 533 -13.84 -15.12 24.69
N VAL A 534 -14.34 -14.35 23.73
CA VAL A 534 -15.61 -13.62 23.82
C VAL A 534 -16.58 -14.17 22.78
N ILE A 535 -17.80 -14.49 23.21
CA ILE A 535 -18.92 -14.75 22.29
C ILE A 535 -19.68 -13.45 22.11
N VAL A 536 -19.65 -12.89 20.91
CA VAL A 536 -20.26 -11.60 20.59
C VAL A 536 -21.76 -11.76 20.47
N PHE A 537 -22.22 -12.78 19.74
CA PHE A 537 -23.62 -13.17 19.67
C PHE A 537 -23.80 -14.68 19.45
N ASP A 538 -24.93 -15.21 19.91
CA ASP A 538 -25.21 -16.66 19.81
C ASP A 538 -25.79 -17.11 18.47
N ASP A 539 -26.51 -16.23 17.76
CA ASP A 539 -27.18 -16.59 16.51
C ASP A 539 -27.41 -15.36 15.61
N ALA A 540 -26.79 -15.36 14.42
CA ALA A 540 -26.93 -14.35 13.38
C ALA A 540 -28.41 -14.09 13.01
N ARG A 541 -29.22 -15.16 12.94
CA ARG A 541 -30.66 -15.09 12.59
C ARG A 541 -31.50 -14.48 13.71
N ARG A 542 -30.99 -14.46 14.94
CA ARG A 542 -31.64 -13.80 16.07
C ARG A 542 -31.28 -12.32 16.14
N VAL A 543 -30.01 -11.99 15.97
CA VAL A 543 -29.54 -10.60 16.02
C VAL A 543 -29.96 -9.80 14.80
N MET A 544 -29.99 -10.42 13.61
CA MET A 544 -30.46 -9.84 12.36
C MET A 544 -31.60 -10.72 11.77
N PRO A 545 -32.85 -10.58 12.26
CA PRO A 545 -33.94 -11.46 11.86
C PRO A 545 -34.24 -11.43 10.37
N GLN A 546 -34.24 -12.61 9.74
CA GLN A 546 -34.73 -12.79 8.38
C GLN A 546 -36.25 -12.56 8.33
N THR A 547 -36.67 -11.48 7.66
CA THR A 547 -38.10 -11.12 7.51
C THR A 547 -38.67 -11.48 6.14
N THR A 548 -37.82 -11.90 5.20
CA THR A 548 -38.17 -12.25 3.82
C THR A 548 -38.00 -13.74 3.57
N SER A 549 -38.59 -14.23 2.48
CA SER A 549 -38.17 -15.54 1.95
C SER A 549 -36.73 -15.46 1.44
N GLY A 550 -36.08 -16.60 1.18
CA GLY A 550 -34.69 -16.65 0.72
C GLY A 550 -33.79 -17.42 1.67
N ILE A 551 -32.50 -17.46 1.33
CA ILE A 551 -31.46 -17.90 2.24
C ILE A 551 -30.87 -16.61 2.83
N GLY A 552 -30.87 -16.52 4.16
CA GLY A 552 -30.19 -15.42 4.82
C GLY A 552 -30.82 -14.03 4.69
N VAL A 553 -29.99 -13.01 4.89
CA VAL A 553 -30.33 -11.57 4.83
C VAL A 553 -29.24 -10.81 4.08
N ASN A 554 -29.67 -9.89 3.21
CA ASN A 554 -28.79 -8.99 2.43
C ASN A 554 -27.81 -9.65 1.46
N THR A 555 -28.09 -10.85 0.96
CA THR A 555 -27.25 -11.53 -0.05
C THR A 555 -27.98 -11.71 -1.39
N GLN A 556 -29.31 -11.70 -1.36
CA GLN A 556 -30.16 -11.94 -2.53
C GLN A 556 -30.96 -10.69 -2.95
N LEU A 557 -30.73 -10.21 -4.19
CA LEU A 557 -31.34 -8.99 -4.75
C LEU A 557 -32.88 -9.02 -4.87
N ALA A 558 -33.48 -10.21 -4.85
CA ALA A 558 -34.92 -10.38 -4.95
C ALA A 558 -35.67 -9.98 -3.67
N TYR A 559 -34.95 -9.79 -2.55
CA TYR A 559 -35.52 -9.50 -1.25
C TYR A 559 -35.13 -8.10 -0.76
N ALA A 560 -35.94 -7.58 0.16
CA ALA A 560 -35.75 -6.23 0.68
C ALA A 560 -34.47 -6.16 1.54
N TYR A 561 -33.77 -5.03 1.40
CA TYR A 561 -32.64 -4.71 2.26
C TYR A 561 -33.07 -4.58 3.72
N THR A 562 -32.28 -5.15 4.62
CA THR A 562 -32.42 -5.02 6.07
C THR A 562 -31.25 -4.20 6.61
N ASN A 563 -31.53 -3.22 7.48
CA ASN A 563 -30.44 -2.41 8.04
C ASN A 563 -29.47 -3.27 8.85
N PRO A 564 -28.15 -3.06 8.73
CA PRO A 564 -27.14 -3.74 9.53
C PRO A 564 -27.39 -3.58 11.04
N VAL A 565 -26.93 -4.57 11.80
CA VAL A 565 -27.09 -4.61 13.26
C VAL A 565 -25.74 -4.43 13.93
N THR A 566 -25.66 -3.49 14.86
CA THR A 566 -24.43 -3.16 15.60
C THR A 566 -24.44 -3.80 17.00
N VAL A 567 -23.36 -4.47 17.35
CA VAL A 567 -23.06 -4.98 18.70
C VAL A 567 -21.77 -4.34 19.19
N VAL A 568 -21.82 -3.66 20.33
CA VAL A 568 -20.65 -2.97 20.91
C VAL A 568 -20.21 -3.72 22.16
N VAL A 569 -19.02 -4.30 22.11
CA VAL A 569 -18.42 -5.08 23.19
C VAL A 569 -17.40 -4.22 23.92
N ASN A 570 -17.51 -4.13 25.25
CA ASN A 570 -16.56 -3.40 26.09
C ASN A 570 -15.78 -4.40 26.94
N ILE A 571 -14.45 -4.32 26.87
CA ILE A 571 -13.51 -5.20 27.58
C ILE A 571 -12.65 -4.34 28.50
N VAL A 572 -12.59 -4.71 29.78
CA VAL A 572 -11.76 -4.05 30.80
C VAL A 572 -10.65 -4.98 31.21
N PHE A 573 -9.41 -4.53 31.08
CA PHE A 573 -8.22 -5.28 31.47
C PHE A 573 -7.86 -5.04 32.93
N ALA A 574 -7.18 -6.01 33.54
CA ALA A 574 -6.57 -5.83 34.84
C ALA A 574 -5.35 -4.89 34.73
N ASN A 575 -5.05 -4.17 35.80
CA ASN A 575 -3.91 -3.24 35.81
C ASN A 575 -2.59 -3.97 35.52
N ASN A 576 -1.78 -3.43 34.61
CA ASN A 576 -0.48 -3.99 34.20
C ASN A 576 -0.58 -5.42 33.65
N ALA A 577 -1.71 -5.78 33.04
CA ALA A 577 -1.91 -7.12 32.52
C ALA A 577 -1.15 -7.37 31.21
N ILE A 578 -1.21 -6.40 30.28
CA ILE A 578 -0.62 -6.55 28.95
C ILE A 578 -0.28 -5.18 28.33
N THR A 579 0.84 -5.09 27.63
CA THR A 579 1.16 -3.91 26.79
C THR A 579 0.48 -4.00 25.42
N TYR A 580 0.41 -2.88 24.70
CA TYR A 580 -0.13 -2.84 23.34
C TYR A 580 0.65 -3.76 22.39
N SER A 581 1.99 -3.76 22.48
CA SER A 581 2.82 -4.64 21.66
C SER A 581 2.60 -6.12 22.00
N GLU A 582 2.40 -6.47 23.28
CA GLU A 582 2.11 -7.84 23.72
C GLU A 582 0.69 -8.30 23.32
N LEU A 583 -0.28 -7.38 23.33
CA LEU A 583 -1.64 -7.64 22.85
C LEU A 583 -1.63 -8.06 21.39
N ASN A 584 -0.77 -7.43 20.56
CA ASN A 584 -0.61 -7.73 19.14
C ASN A 584 -1.97 -7.93 18.44
N ILE A 585 -2.80 -6.89 18.50
CA ILE A 585 -4.22 -7.01 18.17
C ILE A 585 -4.48 -7.54 16.76
N GLY A 586 -3.58 -7.31 15.80
CA GLY A 586 -3.67 -7.87 14.45
C GLY A 586 -3.71 -9.40 14.37
N THR A 587 -3.41 -10.09 15.48
CA THR A 587 -3.49 -11.55 15.62
C THR A 587 -4.78 -12.03 16.29
N PHE A 588 -5.75 -11.14 16.56
CA PHE A 588 -7.05 -11.55 17.09
C PHE A 588 -7.64 -12.66 16.22
N ASN A 589 -8.26 -13.64 16.86
CA ASN A 589 -8.74 -14.85 16.21
C ASN A 589 -10.27 -14.86 16.18
N PRO A 590 -10.91 -14.28 15.14
CA PRO A 590 -12.36 -14.34 14.98
C PRO A 590 -12.79 -15.69 14.41
N PHE A 591 -14.00 -16.11 14.78
CA PHE A 591 -14.59 -17.34 14.29
C PHE A 591 -16.11 -17.34 14.36
N ILE A 592 -16.74 -18.08 13.45
CA ILE A 592 -18.14 -18.46 13.56
C ILE A 592 -18.28 -19.81 14.27
N ILE A 593 -19.38 -19.98 14.98
CA ILE A 593 -19.79 -21.25 15.58
C ILE A 593 -21.00 -21.76 14.82
N VAL A 594 -20.88 -22.88 14.13
CA VAL A 594 -21.90 -23.35 13.20
C VAL A 594 -22.97 -24.16 13.92
N ASN A 595 -24.24 -24.02 13.52
CA ASN A 595 -25.38 -24.75 14.08
C ASN A 595 -25.58 -24.59 15.59
N THR A 596 -25.51 -23.34 16.09
CA THR A 596 -25.82 -23.01 17.49
C THR A 596 -27.26 -23.31 17.87
N MET A 597 -28.17 -23.37 16.88
CA MET A 597 -29.58 -23.75 17.03
C MET A 597 -29.99 -24.77 15.98
N ILE A 598 -30.61 -25.87 16.40
CA ILE A 598 -31.13 -26.93 15.53
C ILE A 598 -32.58 -27.24 15.95
N ASN A 599 -33.53 -27.06 15.02
CA ASN A 599 -34.97 -27.30 15.28
C ASN A 599 -35.48 -26.59 16.55
N GLU A 600 -35.13 -25.30 16.71
CA GLU A 600 -35.49 -24.45 17.85
C GLU A 600 -34.92 -24.91 19.22
N ALA A 601 -33.99 -25.87 19.23
CA ALA A 601 -33.24 -26.27 20.41
C ALA A 601 -31.76 -25.88 20.26
N PRO A 602 -31.03 -25.64 21.36
CA PRO A 602 -29.59 -25.46 21.31
C PRO A 602 -28.92 -26.64 20.61
N GLY A 603 -28.01 -26.33 19.69
CA GLY A 603 -27.19 -27.31 19.00
C GLY A 603 -26.07 -27.86 19.90
N VAL A 604 -24.90 -28.08 19.31
CA VAL A 604 -23.72 -28.56 20.03
C VAL A 604 -22.57 -27.58 19.81
N ARG A 605 -21.94 -27.15 20.91
CA ARG A 605 -20.70 -26.37 20.86
C ARG A 605 -19.57 -27.26 20.31
N GLY A 606 -18.74 -26.71 19.42
CA GLY A 606 -17.48 -27.34 19.02
C GLY A 606 -17.23 -27.34 17.52
N LEU A 607 -18.25 -27.07 16.69
CA LEU A 607 -18.07 -26.82 15.27
C LEU A 607 -17.78 -25.33 15.05
N GLU A 608 -16.54 -25.01 14.70
CA GLU A 608 -16.05 -23.65 14.49
C GLU A 608 -15.45 -23.49 13.09
N VAL A 609 -15.45 -22.27 12.57
CA VAL A 609 -14.71 -21.90 11.36
C VAL A 609 -13.90 -20.65 11.64
N HIS A 610 -12.58 -20.73 11.48
CA HIS A 610 -11.65 -19.63 11.72
C HIS A 610 -10.97 -19.19 10.42
N LEU A 611 -10.21 -18.09 10.51
CA LEU A 611 -9.23 -17.71 9.49
C LEU A 611 -8.19 -18.83 9.27
N PRO A 612 -7.66 -18.98 8.04
CA PRO A 612 -6.63 -19.95 7.71
C PRO A 612 -5.43 -19.94 8.66
N ASN A 613 -5.06 -21.13 9.14
CA ASN A 613 -3.96 -21.37 10.09
C ASN A 613 -4.13 -20.75 11.48
N TYR A 614 -5.30 -20.21 11.82
CA TYR A 614 -5.60 -19.82 13.20
C TYR A 614 -5.96 -21.06 14.02
N GLU A 615 -5.38 -21.15 15.22
CA GLU A 615 -5.66 -22.25 16.16
C GLU A 615 -7.14 -22.17 16.62
N PRO A 616 -7.91 -23.27 16.56
CA PRO A 616 -9.27 -23.31 17.09
C PRO A 616 -9.33 -23.02 18.60
N SER A 617 -10.53 -22.77 19.15
CA SER A 617 -10.67 -22.55 20.59
C SER A 617 -10.52 -23.87 21.39
N ASP A 618 -10.38 -23.80 22.72
CA ASP A 618 -10.26 -25.00 23.57
C ASP A 618 -11.52 -25.89 23.53
N LEU A 619 -12.65 -25.33 23.10
CA LEU A 619 -13.94 -26.03 23.00
C LEU A 619 -14.22 -26.60 21.62
N PHE A 620 -13.30 -26.44 20.67
CA PHE A 620 -13.38 -27.03 19.34
C PHE A 620 -13.41 -28.57 19.39
N ASP A 621 -14.24 -29.18 18.55
CA ASP A 621 -14.31 -30.64 18.39
C ASP A 621 -13.35 -31.08 17.28
N ASP A 622 -12.19 -31.59 17.69
CA ASP A 622 -11.12 -32.04 16.78
C ASP A 622 -11.53 -33.23 15.89
N SER A 623 -12.66 -33.88 16.15
CA SER A 623 -13.13 -35.00 15.32
C SER A 623 -13.50 -34.58 13.90
N TYR A 624 -13.77 -33.30 13.65
CA TYR A 624 -14.07 -32.75 12.33
C TYR A 624 -12.83 -32.50 11.45
N ILE A 625 -11.62 -32.47 12.04
CA ILE A 625 -10.38 -32.23 11.30
C ILE A 625 -10.14 -33.32 10.25
N GLY A 626 -9.71 -32.89 9.05
CA GLY A 626 -9.36 -33.76 7.93
C GLY A 626 -10.55 -34.48 7.29
N GLN A 627 -11.78 -34.08 7.62
CA GLN A 627 -12.99 -34.57 6.95
C GLN A 627 -13.29 -33.79 5.67
N LEU A 628 -14.03 -34.41 4.75
CA LEU A 628 -14.49 -33.79 3.50
C LEU A 628 -13.34 -33.11 2.71
N ASP A 629 -13.35 -31.78 2.64
CA ASP A 629 -12.39 -30.97 1.89
C ASP A 629 -11.32 -30.31 2.79
N ASP A 630 -11.49 -30.39 4.11
CA ASP A 630 -10.52 -29.91 5.09
C ASP A 630 -9.21 -30.72 5.02
N ASN A 631 -8.10 -30.00 5.02
CA ASN A 631 -6.76 -30.56 5.06
C ASN A 631 -5.97 -29.97 6.24
N SER A 632 -6.64 -29.76 7.37
CA SER A 632 -6.03 -29.32 8.62
C SER A 632 -5.17 -30.43 9.23
N SER A 633 -4.10 -30.03 9.91
CA SER A 633 -3.18 -30.90 10.64
C SER A 633 -2.70 -30.18 11.89
N ILE A 634 -3.18 -30.60 13.06
CA ILE A 634 -2.75 -30.07 14.37
C ILE A 634 -1.21 -30.18 14.50
N ALA A 635 -0.64 -31.29 14.03
CA ALA A 635 0.79 -31.55 14.14
C ALA A 635 1.65 -30.57 13.33
N ASP A 636 1.10 -30.03 12.24
CA ASP A 636 1.78 -29.10 11.36
C ASP A 636 1.38 -27.64 11.61
N GLY A 637 0.49 -27.37 12.58
CA GLY A 637 -0.06 -26.04 12.84
C GLY A 637 -0.90 -25.50 11.68
N ARG A 638 -1.49 -26.40 10.88
CA ARG A 638 -2.26 -26.07 9.68
C ARG A 638 -3.75 -26.23 9.98
N TYR A 639 -4.55 -25.19 9.73
CA TYR A 639 -5.97 -25.19 10.09
C TYR A 639 -6.83 -24.49 9.04
N PHE A 640 -8.08 -24.94 8.88
CA PHE A 640 -9.13 -24.31 8.08
C PHE A 640 -8.72 -24.01 6.63
N VAL A 641 -8.02 -24.96 6.01
CA VAL A 641 -7.59 -24.85 4.61
C VAL A 641 -7.76 -26.17 3.88
N THR A 642 -8.13 -26.08 2.60
CA THR A 642 -8.22 -27.25 1.72
C THR A 642 -6.83 -27.78 1.36
N ALA A 643 -6.76 -28.91 0.66
CA ALA A 643 -5.50 -29.42 0.11
C ALA A 643 -4.83 -28.46 -0.91
N GLN A 644 -5.58 -27.50 -1.45
CA GLN A 644 -5.11 -26.45 -2.36
C GLN A 644 -4.95 -25.09 -1.67
N ASN A 645 -5.00 -25.04 -0.33
CA ASN A 645 -4.90 -23.81 0.47
C ASN A 645 -6.07 -22.83 0.30
N HIS A 646 -7.25 -23.28 -0.12
CA HIS A 646 -8.46 -22.43 -0.15
C HIS A 646 -9.03 -22.27 1.26
N PRO A 647 -9.59 -21.10 1.62
CA PRO A 647 -10.01 -20.78 2.97
C PRO A 647 -11.53 -20.93 3.13
N TRP A 648 -12.02 -20.86 4.37
CA TRP A 648 -13.45 -20.62 4.65
C TRP A 648 -13.70 -19.24 5.28
N ALA A 649 -12.66 -18.44 5.47
CA ALA A 649 -12.77 -17.10 6.00
C ALA A 649 -11.65 -16.22 5.45
N ILE A 650 -11.97 -14.95 5.20
CA ILE A 650 -11.01 -13.93 4.77
C ILE A 650 -11.16 -12.67 5.64
N ASN A 651 -10.03 -12.00 5.91
CA ASN A 651 -10.00 -10.75 6.67
C ASN A 651 -9.55 -9.58 5.78
N ILE A 652 -10.45 -8.66 5.50
CA ILE A 652 -10.24 -7.58 4.54
C ILE A 652 -10.03 -6.29 5.33
N ALA A 653 -8.94 -5.57 5.07
CA ALA A 653 -8.70 -4.26 5.65
C ALA A 653 -9.70 -3.24 5.12
N ASN A 654 -10.20 -2.34 5.97
CA ASN A 654 -11.27 -1.39 5.65
C ASN A 654 -12.62 -2.08 5.34
N GLY A 655 -13.60 -1.32 4.84
CA GLY A 655 -14.92 -1.86 4.48
C GLY A 655 -14.90 -2.67 3.18
N PHE A 656 -15.77 -3.68 3.13
CA PHE A 656 -15.91 -4.59 1.98
C PHE A 656 -17.35 -4.65 1.46
N ASP A 657 -17.50 -4.57 0.13
CA ASP A 657 -18.78 -4.77 -0.54
C ASP A 657 -18.92 -6.24 -0.96
N TRP A 658 -19.85 -6.96 -0.36
CA TRP A 658 -19.90 -8.41 -0.53
C TRP A 658 -20.63 -8.86 -1.80
N VAL A 659 -20.32 -10.09 -2.21
CA VAL A 659 -20.85 -10.72 -3.42
C VAL A 659 -22.27 -11.20 -3.18
N ILE A 660 -23.12 -11.16 -4.22
CA ILE A 660 -24.48 -11.71 -4.16
C ILE A 660 -24.46 -13.24 -4.05
N GLU A 661 -25.52 -13.80 -3.47
CA GLU A 661 -25.67 -15.24 -3.23
C GLU A 661 -25.37 -16.10 -4.48
N PHE A 662 -24.62 -17.19 -4.28
CA PHE A 662 -24.23 -18.20 -5.28
C PHE A 662 -23.25 -17.74 -6.36
N GLN A 663 -22.66 -16.55 -6.23
CA GLN A 663 -21.67 -16.05 -7.19
C GLN A 663 -20.27 -16.11 -6.56
N ASP A 664 -19.40 -16.92 -7.14
CA ASP A 664 -18.01 -17.04 -6.69
C ASP A 664 -17.30 -15.66 -6.74
N ILE A 665 -16.54 -15.34 -5.69
CA ILE A 665 -15.83 -14.07 -5.53
C ILE A 665 -14.90 -13.73 -6.69
N THR A 666 -14.31 -14.74 -7.35
CA THR A 666 -13.46 -14.53 -8.54
C THR A 666 -14.23 -13.98 -9.74
N GLY A 667 -15.55 -14.17 -9.79
CA GLY A 667 -16.42 -13.58 -10.80
C GLY A 667 -16.72 -12.10 -10.52
N ALA A 668 -16.81 -11.73 -9.25
CA ALA A 668 -17.15 -10.38 -8.80
C ALA A 668 -15.93 -9.46 -8.70
N TYR A 669 -14.79 -9.97 -8.23
CA TYR A 669 -13.55 -9.24 -8.04
C TYR A 669 -12.47 -9.74 -9.00
N ASN A 670 -12.16 -8.92 -10.02
CA ASN A 670 -11.36 -9.32 -11.17
C ASN A 670 -9.90 -9.65 -10.83
N TRP A 671 -9.35 -9.09 -9.74
CA TRP A 671 -7.96 -9.29 -9.33
C TRP A 671 -7.77 -10.25 -8.16
N PHE A 672 -8.86 -10.75 -7.56
CA PHE A 672 -8.81 -11.68 -6.42
C PHE A 672 -7.96 -12.92 -6.71
N ALA A 673 -8.12 -13.51 -7.90
CA ALA A 673 -7.39 -14.70 -8.32
C ALA A 673 -5.88 -14.45 -8.48
N GLU A 674 -5.49 -13.29 -8.99
CA GLU A 674 -4.08 -12.94 -9.16
C GLU A 674 -3.43 -12.61 -7.81
N TRP A 675 -4.15 -11.88 -6.96
CA TRP A 675 -3.74 -11.63 -5.58
C TRP A 675 -3.45 -12.94 -4.83
N ALA A 676 -4.41 -13.87 -4.82
CA ALA A 676 -4.25 -15.14 -4.12
C ALA A 676 -3.09 -16.01 -4.67
N GLN A 677 -2.94 -16.10 -5.99
CA GLN A 677 -1.89 -16.93 -6.60
C GLN A 677 -0.49 -16.30 -6.52
N SER A 678 -0.39 -14.97 -6.41
CA SER A 678 0.88 -14.27 -6.19
C SER A 678 1.36 -14.33 -4.75
N GLY A 679 0.59 -14.93 -3.84
CA GLY A 679 0.89 -14.91 -2.41
C GLY A 679 0.63 -13.53 -1.78
N GLY A 680 -0.25 -12.73 -2.38
CA GLY A 680 -0.63 -11.42 -1.88
C GLY A 680 0.25 -10.25 -2.33
N ILE A 681 1.22 -10.52 -3.22
CA ILE A 681 2.17 -9.51 -3.73
C ILE A 681 1.50 -8.60 -4.76
N ASN A 682 0.76 -9.18 -5.72
CA ASN A 682 0.05 -8.43 -6.74
C ASN A 682 -1.35 -8.07 -6.22
N TYR A 683 -1.82 -6.86 -6.52
CA TYR A 683 -3.16 -6.39 -6.16
C TYR A 683 -3.55 -6.58 -4.67
N PRO A 684 -2.71 -6.19 -3.70
CA PRO A 684 -3.06 -6.27 -2.27
C PRO A 684 -4.29 -5.43 -1.88
N ASP A 685 -4.76 -4.59 -2.81
CA ASP A 685 -5.89 -3.67 -2.78
C ASP A 685 -7.08 -4.13 -3.66
N TRP A 686 -7.11 -5.39 -4.11
CA TRP A 686 -8.10 -5.94 -5.06
C TRP A 686 -9.58 -5.66 -4.74
N TYR A 687 -9.88 -5.40 -3.46
CA TYR A 687 -11.22 -5.19 -2.94
C TYR A 687 -11.68 -3.72 -3.00
N LEU A 688 -10.78 -2.78 -3.29
CA LEU A 688 -11.09 -1.36 -3.40
C LEU A 688 -11.89 -1.05 -4.68
N ASP A 689 -12.66 0.04 -4.64
CA ASP A 689 -13.48 0.51 -5.76
C ASP A 689 -12.66 1.27 -6.82
N TYR A 690 -11.71 0.57 -7.43
CA TYR A 690 -10.95 1.10 -8.56
C TYR A 690 -11.54 0.64 -9.89
N ASN A 691 -11.42 1.48 -10.91
CA ASN A 691 -11.96 1.20 -12.23
C ASN A 691 -11.39 -0.13 -12.78
N GLY A 692 -12.27 -1.09 -13.05
CA GLY A 692 -11.91 -2.41 -13.55
C GLY A 692 -11.61 -3.47 -12.48
N TYR A 693 -11.62 -3.13 -11.18
CA TYR A 693 -11.34 -4.10 -10.11
C TYR A 693 -12.49 -5.05 -9.84
N ARG A 694 -13.73 -4.63 -10.11
CA ARG A 694 -14.93 -5.40 -9.79
C ARG A 694 -16.00 -5.35 -10.87
N ASN A 695 -16.91 -6.30 -10.83
CA ASN A 695 -18.13 -6.36 -11.61
C ASN A 695 -19.33 -6.03 -10.71
N ASP A 696 -19.77 -4.78 -10.73
CA ASP A 696 -20.83 -4.26 -9.85
C ASP A 696 -22.17 -5.01 -9.98
N ASN A 697 -22.41 -5.74 -11.08
CA ASN A 697 -23.63 -6.53 -11.23
C ASN A 697 -23.67 -7.78 -10.32
N LEU A 698 -22.51 -8.17 -9.79
CA LEU A 698 -22.36 -9.31 -8.88
C LEU A 698 -22.13 -8.87 -7.43
N ILE A 699 -22.06 -7.57 -7.17
CA ILE A 699 -21.93 -6.99 -5.84
C ILE A 699 -23.32 -6.70 -5.29
N TYR A 700 -23.54 -6.99 -4.01
CA TYR A 700 -24.78 -6.65 -3.35
C TYR A 700 -24.84 -5.13 -3.13
N PRO A 701 -25.88 -4.41 -3.62
CA PRO A 701 -25.92 -2.96 -3.53
C PRO A 701 -26.23 -2.51 -2.10
N THR A 702 -25.26 -1.89 -1.44
CA THR A 702 -25.53 -1.16 -0.21
C THR A 702 -26.37 0.07 -0.55
N GLN A 703 -27.57 0.22 0.03
CA GLN A 703 -28.32 1.46 -0.17
C GLN A 703 -27.60 2.60 0.53
N ILE A 704 -27.24 3.64 -0.23
CA ILE A 704 -26.96 4.96 0.35
C ILE A 704 -28.23 5.37 1.06
N VAL A 705 -28.20 5.41 2.39
CA VAL A 705 -29.28 6.04 3.16
C VAL A 705 -29.31 7.50 2.69
N PRO A 706 -30.43 7.98 2.10
CA PRO A 706 -30.51 9.32 1.55
C PRO A 706 -30.37 10.43 2.59
#